data_AF-A0A381WYZ5-F1
#
_entry.id   AF-A0A381WYZ5-F1
#
_cell.length_a   1.000
_cell.length_b   1.000
_cell.length_c   1.000
_cell.angle_alpha   90.00
_cell.angle_beta   90.00
_cell.angle_gamma   90.00
#
_symmetry.space_group_name_H-M   'P 1'
#
loop_
_entity.id
_entity.type
_entity.pdbx_description
1 polymer ?
#
loop_
_entity_poly.entity_id
_entity_poly.type
_entity_poly.pdbx_seq_one_letter_code
_entity_poly.pdbx_strand_id
1 'polypeptide(L)'
;MKAQMLKIVFILIILTNLHGQDHWETAIFAEDDWRYIVPSFAVETGWNTIEFDVSNWDEGPGGFGYGDGDDGTIIDPAISVYFRRNFSVSDLTKLSSAVLSADYDDGFVAYLNGHEIGRSYNLSEPGTFVPYDETTTYDHEASLYNGGLPESFMLDSLELDSFLTNGENVFAVQIHNVGINSSDMSGNFYLSFGITDDSEFYETPPWWFQEPIILDGFNLPIILIDTYGVEIPDEPRIPASMGIINNESGVNYIDDPFNDFDGSITIEKRGNSSQWQGKTPYRFETVDDEGENSNVELLGMPAENDWVLYAPWQDKTMIRNVLTYQLSNEMGRYASRSRHVELYLNDEYRGIYVLMEKIKRDGNRVDISKLNPDEITGDDVTGGYILKFDWFYTGDNIGGFESEFDNMIYNYHYPKPSDIVPEQEAYIEEYINEFETIMMGTDYTNDSTGYPSMMNVESFVDFILLQELAKNVDAYRLSTYIYKDKESVDNRLTAGPVWDFNHGFGNCDYGETWEVDNWLLEYNPEGGDQMAFWWELLWEDLAFQHKAAVRYTELRQTIFSEEHIYSIIDSIADYLGPAVDRNFARWPLLGNYIWPNYYVFDTYEEEIDYLKSWTAQRLAWMDSDILLSLDPSPIAAGFRLNGPFPNPFNPSTVISYELPYDLNIEINIFNLLGRKVRSLLNETRPAGKGATIWDGKTESGHLASGGVYFISVQVRGPSNGSNIFYQETKKVLLLK
;
A
#
# COMPACT_ATOMS: atom_id res chain seq x y z
N MET A 1 24.68 51.36 33.00
CA MET A 1 25.57 50.43 33.74
C MET A 1 24.78 49.17 33.98
N LYS A 2 24.91 48.19 33.07
CA LYS A 2 25.74 46.99 33.23
C LYS A 2 25.24 46.05 34.35
N ALA A 3 24.47 45.04 33.95
CA ALA A 3 24.87 43.63 34.08
C ALA A 3 23.82 42.75 33.38
N GLN A 4 24.15 42.29 32.17
CA GLN A 4 23.54 41.12 31.55
C GLN A 4 23.90 39.89 32.42
N MET A 5 22.90 39.14 32.87
CA MET A 5 23.09 37.76 33.30
C MET A 5 22.53 36.87 32.19
N LEU A 6 23.42 36.50 31.28
CA LEU A 6 23.20 35.49 30.25
C LEU A 6 23.16 34.13 30.98
N LYS A 7 21.97 33.57 31.19
CA LYS A 7 21.82 32.16 31.55
C LYS A 7 22.10 31.34 30.29
N ILE A 8 23.37 30.96 30.12
CA ILE A 8 23.75 29.89 29.19
C ILE A 8 23.25 28.60 29.84
N VAL A 9 22.16 28.05 29.31
CA VAL A 9 21.81 26.65 29.53
C VAL A 9 22.78 25.86 28.68
N PHE A 10 23.81 25.29 29.31
CA PHE A 10 24.57 24.20 28.73
C PHE A 10 23.61 23.01 28.68
N ILE A 11 22.94 22.83 27.53
CA ILE A 11 22.43 21.52 27.15
C ILE A 11 23.68 20.69 26.91
N LEU A 12 24.07 19.92 27.92
CA LEU A 12 24.99 18.82 27.73
C LEU A 12 24.21 17.83 26.86
N ILE A 13 24.39 17.94 25.53
CA ILE A 13 24.06 16.83 24.64
C ILE A 13 25.05 15.76 25.05
N ILE A 14 24.63 14.89 25.98
CA ILE A 14 25.20 13.56 26.06
C ILE A 14 24.75 12.94 24.75
N LEU A 15 25.63 12.99 23.75
CA LEU A 15 25.64 12.02 22.68
C LEU A 15 25.85 10.69 23.40
N THR A 16 24.76 10.07 23.85
CA THR A 16 24.73 8.62 23.89
C THR A 16 24.81 8.24 22.43
N ASN A 17 26.00 7.85 21.99
CA ASN A 17 26.07 6.94 20.87
C ASN A 17 25.16 5.78 21.29
N LEU A 18 23.96 5.72 20.72
CA LEU A 18 23.26 4.46 20.58
C LEU A 18 24.18 3.65 19.68
N HIS A 19 25.11 2.93 20.31
CA HIS A 19 25.89 1.93 19.61
C HIS A 19 24.87 0.86 19.25
N GLY A 20 24.51 0.81 17.97
CA GLY A 20 23.84 -0.35 17.42
C GLY A 20 24.71 -1.59 17.68
N GLN A 21 24.07 -2.74 17.76
CA GLN A 21 24.78 -3.99 17.86
C GLN A 21 25.75 -4.15 16.68
N ASP A 22 27.02 -4.48 16.96
CA ASP A 22 28.07 -4.68 15.96
C ASP A 22 28.07 -6.13 15.44
N HIS A 23 28.04 -7.11 16.35
CA HIS A 23 27.99 -8.53 16.02
C HIS A 23 27.36 -9.37 17.15
N TRP A 24 27.18 -10.67 16.91
CA TRP A 24 26.70 -11.64 17.88
C TRP A 24 27.83 -12.59 18.29
N GLU A 25 27.83 -13.03 19.54
CA GLU A 25 28.71 -14.07 20.06
C GLU A 25 27.93 -15.07 20.93
N THR A 26 28.31 -16.35 20.93
CA THR A 26 27.68 -17.39 21.75
C THR A 26 28.55 -17.70 22.96
N ALA A 27 27.99 -17.46 24.15
CA ALA A 27 28.64 -17.68 25.44
C ALA A 27 28.43 -19.09 26.00
N ILE A 28 27.33 -19.73 25.60
CA ILE A 28 26.99 -21.09 26.03
C ILE A 28 26.53 -21.88 24.81
N PHE A 29 27.15 -23.03 24.62
CA PHE A 29 26.80 -23.97 23.57
C PHE A 29 26.12 -25.21 24.16
N ALA A 30 25.26 -25.88 23.40
CA ALA A 30 24.63 -27.11 23.87
C ALA A 30 25.67 -28.18 24.23
N GLU A 31 26.77 -28.27 23.49
CA GLU A 31 27.79 -29.32 23.64
C GLU A 31 28.80 -29.03 24.77
N ASP A 32 28.66 -27.91 25.47
CA ASP A 32 29.44 -27.59 26.66
C ASP A 32 29.27 -28.64 27.77
N ASP A 33 30.18 -28.69 28.75
CA ASP A 33 29.99 -29.50 29.97
C ASP A 33 29.02 -28.84 30.97
N TRP A 34 28.00 -29.55 31.44
CA TRP A 34 27.04 -29.04 32.42
C TRP A 34 27.02 -29.87 33.69
N ARG A 35 26.60 -29.25 34.79
CA ARG A 35 26.16 -29.97 35.98
C ARG A 35 24.71 -30.35 35.80
N TYR A 36 24.34 -31.60 36.08
CA TYR A 36 22.96 -32.04 35.91
C TYR A 36 22.48 -33.02 37.00
N ILE A 37 21.17 -33.15 37.12
CA ILE A 37 20.51 -34.15 37.98
C ILE A 37 19.18 -34.58 37.36
N VAL A 38 18.89 -35.88 37.42
CA VAL A 38 17.56 -36.45 37.14
C VAL A 38 16.85 -36.68 38.48
N PRO A 39 15.91 -35.82 38.89
CA PRO A 39 15.33 -35.86 40.23
C PRO A 39 14.38 -37.03 40.44
N SER A 40 14.46 -37.65 41.62
CA SER A 40 13.43 -38.58 42.13
C SER A 40 12.54 -37.97 43.21
N PHE A 41 12.83 -36.72 43.59
CA PHE A 41 12.12 -35.88 44.55
C PHE A 41 12.44 -34.41 44.24
N ALA A 42 11.70 -33.48 44.84
CA ALA A 42 11.87 -32.05 44.61
C ALA A 42 13.33 -31.59 44.78
N VAL A 43 13.84 -30.90 43.75
CA VAL A 43 15.16 -30.25 43.77
C VAL A 43 15.14 -29.11 44.80
N GLU A 44 16.25 -28.91 45.50
CA GLU A 44 16.37 -27.86 46.51
C GLU A 44 16.19 -26.46 45.89
N THR A 45 15.52 -25.57 46.62
CA THR A 45 15.24 -24.20 46.16
C THR A 45 16.53 -23.42 45.91
N GLY A 46 16.55 -22.62 44.84
CA GLY A 46 17.73 -21.82 44.48
C GLY A 46 18.79 -22.59 43.70
N TRP A 47 18.50 -23.80 43.23
CA TRP A 47 19.38 -24.60 42.36
C TRP A 47 19.86 -23.86 41.10
N ASN A 48 19.06 -22.89 40.63
CA ASN A 48 19.30 -22.02 39.49
C ASN A 48 20.05 -20.71 39.84
N THR A 49 20.58 -20.59 41.06
CA THR A 49 21.37 -19.42 41.51
C THR A 49 22.86 -19.77 41.66
N ILE A 50 23.72 -18.76 41.55
CA ILE A 50 25.18 -18.95 41.53
C ILE A 50 25.73 -19.60 42.81
N GLU A 51 25.16 -19.30 43.97
CA GLU A 51 25.64 -19.75 45.29
C GLU A 51 25.26 -21.21 45.63
N PHE A 52 24.47 -21.86 44.79
CA PHE A 52 23.97 -23.21 45.08
C PHE A 52 25.06 -24.28 44.90
N ASP A 53 25.14 -25.19 45.87
CA ASP A 53 26.13 -26.26 45.92
C ASP A 53 25.76 -27.43 44.98
N VAL A 54 26.48 -27.52 43.86
CA VAL A 54 26.33 -28.56 42.84
C VAL A 54 27.20 -29.80 43.09
N SER A 55 27.83 -29.95 44.26
CA SER A 55 28.76 -31.07 44.50
C SER A 55 28.12 -32.47 44.40
N ASN A 56 26.79 -32.54 44.50
CA ASN A 56 26.01 -33.77 44.41
C ASN A 56 25.36 -33.97 43.03
N TRP A 57 25.65 -33.10 42.05
CA TRP A 57 25.17 -33.20 40.67
C TRP A 57 26.22 -33.89 39.81
N ASP A 58 25.75 -34.67 38.85
CA ASP A 58 26.60 -35.31 37.85
C ASP A 58 27.11 -34.26 36.85
N GLU A 59 28.07 -34.64 36.00
CA GLU A 59 28.69 -33.77 34.99
C GLU A 59 28.81 -34.50 33.67
N GLY A 60 28.40 -33.84 32.59
CA GLY A 60 28.44 -34.37 31.23
C GLY A 60 28.22 -33.29 30.17
N PRO A 61 28.55 -33.57 28.91
CA PRO A 61 28.27 -32.65 27.81
C PRO A 61 26.75 -32.46 27.65
N GLY A 62 26.29 -31.28 27.26
CA GLY A 62 24.85 -31.03 27.06
C GLY A 62 24.31 -31.69 25.78
N GLY A 63 23.04 -31.43 25.48
CA GLY A 63 22.17 -32.38 24.78
C GLY A 63 21.78 -33.48 25.77
N PHE A 64 20.81 -33.17 26.62
CA PHE A 64 20.32 -34.06 27.68
C PHE A 64 19.02 -34.74 27.25
N GLY A 65 19.04 -36.06 27.16
CA GLY A 65 17.88 -36.75 26.63
C GLY A 65 18.05 -38.24 26.34
N TYR A 66 17.16 -38.77 25.50
CA TYR A 66 17.18 -40.12 24.95
C TYR A 66 16.27 -40.23 23.72
N GLY A 67 16.51 -41.23 22.85
CA GLY A 67 15.54 -41.67 21.83
C GLY A 67 15.84 -41.22 20.38
N ASP A 68 16.38 -40.04 20.21
CA ASP A 68 16.67 -39.32 18.95
C ASP A 68 18.11 -39.53 18.41
N GLY A 69 19.07 -39.76 19.31
CA GLY A 69 20.46 -40.04 18.98
C GLY A 69 21.34 -38.81 18.69
N ASP A 70 20.93 -37.63 19.12
CA ASP A 70 21.67 -36.36 19.01
C ASP A 70 22.15 -35.79 20.37
N ASP A 71 21.69 -36.36 21.48
CA ASP A 71 22.12 -35.99 22.84
C ASP A 71 23.58 -36.35 23.19
N GLY A 72 24.31 -35.40 23.78
CA GLY A 72 25.63 -35.62 24.35
C GLY A 72 25.62 -36.41 25.66
N THR A 73 24.60 -36.22 26.50
CA THR A 73 24.38 -36.98 27.74
C THR A 73 23.06 -37.74 27.68
N ILE A 74 23.18 -39.06 27.50
CA ILE A 74 22.04 -39.98 27.51
C ILE A 74 21.60 -40.30 28.95
N ILE A 75 20.33 -40.06 29.25
CA ILE A 75 19.70 -40.37 30.55
C ILE A 75 18.70 -41.52 30.44
N ASP A 76 18.34 -42.11 31.59
CA ASP A 76 17.20 -43.04 31.65
C ASP A 76 15.88 -42.24 31.51
N PRO A 77 14.79 -42.84 30.98
CA PRO A 77 13.50 -42.18 30.86
C PRO A 77 13.02 -41.53 32.16
N ALA A 78 12.70 -40.24 32.07
CA ALA A 78 12.40 -39.38 33.21
C ALA A 78 11.23 -38.44 32.90
N ILE A 79 10.61 -37.90 33.95
CA ILE A 79 9.68 -36.77 33.80
C ILE A 79 10.47 -35.49 33.53
N SER A 80 11.60 -35.30 34.22
CA SER A 80 12.40 -34.09 34.10
C SER A 80 13.88 -34.33 34.28
N VAL A 81 14.68 -33.41 33.73
CA VAL A 81 16.12 -33.28 33.96
C VAL A 81 16.45 -31.82 34.22
N TYR A 82 17.33 -31.58 35.18
CA TYR A 82 17.77 -30.25 35.59
C TYR A 82 19.25 -30.12 35.28
N PHE A 83 19.66 -29.04 34.63
CA PHE A 83 21.07 -28.81 34.32
C PHE A 83 21.42 -27.33 34.37
N ARG A 84 22.69 -27.04 34.62
CA ARG A 84 23.20 -25.67 34.75
C ARG A 84 24.69 -25.57 34.46
N ARG A 85 25.10 -24.39 34.04
CA ARG A 85 26.49 -24.05 33.74
C ARG A 85 26.79 -22.62 34.17
N ASN A 86 27.99 -22.43 34.70
CA ASN A 86 28.49 -21.10 35.01
C ASN A 86 29.25 -20.54 33.79
N PHE A 87 29.11 -19.25 33.54
CA PHE A 87 29.83 -18.51 32.50
C PHE A 87 30.27 -17.16 33.05
N SER A 88 31.19 -16.47 32.38
CA SER A 88 31.71 -15.17 32.84
C SER A 88 31.30 -14.05 31.90
N VAL A 89 30.88 -12.91 32.45
CA VAL A 89 30.63 -11.65 31.73
C VAL A 89 31.74 -10.66 32.09
N SER A 90 32.54 -10.28 31.10
CA SER A 90 33.71 -9.42 31.31
C SER A 90 33.34 -7.94 31.43
N ASP A 91 32.40 -7.48 30.61
CA ASP A 91 31.89 -6.12 30.61
C ASP A 91 30.41 -6.10 30.18
N LEU A 92 29.52 -6.01 31.16
CA LEU A 92 28.07 -5.98 30.96
C LEU A 92 27.64 -4.78 30.11
N THR A 93 28.38 -3.66 30.15
CA THR A 93 28.04 -2.47 29.37
C THR A 93 28.24 -2.65 27.88
N LYS A 94 28.83 -3.78 27.46
CA LYS A 94 29.05 -4.14 26.07
C LYS A 94 27.99 -5.05 25.50
N LEU A 95 27.11 -5.61 26.34
CA LEU A 95 26.03 -6.48 25.90
C LEU A 95 24.78 -5.64 25.60
N SER A 96 24.31 -5.65 24.35
CA SER A 96 23.09 -4.94 23.94
C SER A 96 21.83 -5.77 24.16
N SER A 97 21.95 -7.08 24.03
CA SER A 97 20.85 -8.04 23.98
C SER A 97 21.38 -9.45 24.24
N ALA A 98 20.50 -10.37 24.61
CA ALA A 98 20.81 -11.80 24.63
C ALA A 98 19.72 -12.62 23.93
N VAL A 99 20.10 -13.79 23.46
CA VAL A 99 19.20 -14.74 22.79
C VAL A 99 19.43 -16.11 23.38
N LEU A 100 18.37 -16.65 23.97
CA LEU A 100 18.26 -18.05 24.31
C LEU A 100 17.71 -18.78 23.10
N SER A 101 18.50 -19.65 22.49
CA SER A 101 18.03 -20.60 21.49
C SER A 101 17.76 -21.95 22.15
N ALA A 102 16.50 -22.37 22.14
CA ALA A 102 15.98 -23.57 22.79
C ALA A 102 15.50 -24.59 21.75
N ASP A 103 16.16 -25.74 21.72
CA ASP A 103 15.75 -26.92 20.96
C ASP A 103 15.49 -28.04 21.96
N TYR A 104 14.22 -28.45 22.08
CA TYR A 104 13.76 -29.22 23.23
C TYR A 104 12.63 -30.18 22.89
N ASP A 105 12.53 -31.23 23.69
CA ASP A 105 11.44 -32.20 23.70
C ASP A 105 11.23 -32.70 25.15
N ASP A 106 10.08 -32.54 25.80
CA ASP A 106 8.83 -31.92 25.31
C ASP A 106 8.64 -30.45 25.77
N GLY A 107 9.24 -30.04 26.88
CA GLY A 107 9.01 -28.72 27.46
C GLY A 107 10.15 -28.26 28.33
N PHE A 108 10.28 -26.95 28.56
CA PHE A 108 11.40 -26.42 29.34
C PHE A 108 11.07 -25.16 30.12
N VAL A 109 11.90 -24.87 31.12
CA VAL A 109 12.01 -23.54 31.75
C VAL A 109 13.49 -23.21 31.95
N ALA A 110 13.89 -22.01 31.52
CA ALA A 110 15.27 -21.54 31.53
C ALA A 110 15.44 -20.30 32.43
N TYR A 111 16.62 -20.18 33.05
CA TYR A 111 16.92 -19.16 34.05
C TYR A 111 18.33 -18.57 33.89
N LEU A 112 18.47 -17.27 34.13
CA LEU A 112 19.73 -16.57 34.36
C LEU A 112 19.82 -16.04 35.79
N ASN A 113 20.81 -16.50 36.56
CA ASN A 113 21.01 -16.12 37.96
C ASN A 113 19.74 -16.23 38.84
N GLY A 114 18.84 -17.16 38.52
CA GLY A 114 17.58 -17.38 39.22
C GLY A 114 16.38 -16.61 38.67
N HIS A 115 16.56 -15.73 37.68
CA HIS A 115 15.49 -15.08 36.93
C HIS A 115 15.06 -15.96 35.76
N GLU A 116 13.75 -16.18 35.59
CA GLU A 116 13.21 -16.93 34.45
C GLU A 116 13.36 -16.09 33.17
N ILE A 117 13.88 -16.69 32.10
CA ILE A 117 14.19 -16.01 30.84
C ILE A 117 13.56 -16.65 29.60
N GLY A 118 12.90 -17.79 29.77
CA GLY A 118 12.23 -18.51 28.68
C GLY A 118 11.54 -19.76 29.22
N ARG A 119 10.40 -20.10 28.61
CA ARG A 119 9.57 -21.25 28.99
C ARG A 119 8.79 -21.74 27.78
N SER A 120 8.60 -23.05 27.68
CA SER A 120 7.72 -23.65 26.67
C SER A 120 6.23 -23.43 26.99
N TYR A 121 5.45 -23.17 25.96
CA TYR A 121 4.01 -22.84 26.04
C TYR A 121 3.12 -24.00 26.55
N ASN A 122 3.66 -25.22 26.61
CA ASN A 122 2.97 -26.43 27.04
C ASN A 122 3.14 -26.77 28.54
N LEU A 123 3.80 -25.90 29.31
CA LEU A 123 3.89 -25.95 30.78
C LEU A 123 2.96 -24.93 31.44
N SER A 124 2.90 -24.93 32.78
CA SER A 124 2.14 -23.94 33.56
C SER A 124 2.55 -22.48 33.27
N GLU A 125 1.63 -21.54 33.59
CA GLU A 125 1.75 -20.10 33.30
C GLU A 125 3.11 -19.49 33.70
N PRO A 126 3.67 -18.54 32.90
CA PRO A 126 4.93 -17.87 33.21
C PRO A 126 5.00 -17.28 34.63
N GLY A 127 6.16 -17.40 35.27
CA GLY A 127 6.38 -16.94 36.65
C GLY A 127 5.73 -17.81 37.73
N THR A 128 5.06 -18.91 37.37
CA THR A 128 4.62 -19.93 38.33
C THR A 128 5.69 -20.99 38.56
N PHE A 129 5.69 -21.59 39.76
CA PHE A 129 6.63 -22.66 40.10
C PHE A 129 6.24 -23.97 39.41
N VAL A 130 7.19 -24.53 38.65
CA VAL A 130 7.06 -25.85 38.00
C VAL A 130 7.74 -26.90 38.88
N PRO A 131 6.99 -27.85 39.48
CA PRO A 131 7.58 -28.95 40.23
C PRO A 131 8.25 -29.98 39.32
N TYR A 132 9.22 -30.70 39.87
CA TYR A 132 10.01 -31.72 39.15
C TYR A 132 9.18 -32.84 38.51
N ASP A 133 7.95 -33.08 38.98
CA ASP A 133 7.03 -34.10 38.50
C ASP A 133 5.88 -33.53 37.64
N GLU A 134 5.95 -32.26 37.24
CA GLU A 134 5.05 -31.69 36.23
C GLU A 134 5.35 -32.30 34.86
N THR A 135 4.29 -32.67 34.15
CA THR A 135 4.34 -33.10 32.75
C THR A 135 3.83 -31.97 31.85
N THR A 136 4.32 -31.93 30.62
CA THR A 136 3.73 -31.03 29.60
C THR A 136 2.29 -31.44 29.27
N THR A 137 1.54 -30.50 28.72
CA THR A 137 0.13 -30.72 28.35
C THR A 137 -0.06 -31.44 27.02
N TYR A 138 0.93 -31.39 26.14
CA TYR A 138 1.02 -32.09 24.84
C TYR A 138 2.47 -32.13 24.37
N ASP A 139 2.71 -33.00 23.37
CA ASP A 139 4.03 -33.30 22.82
C ASP A 139 4.63 -32.10 22.07
N HIS A 140 5.95 -31.97 22.08
CA HIS A 140 6.72 -31.03 21.25
C HIS A 140 8.08 -31.62 20.90
N GLU A 141 8.44 -31.59 19.62
CA GLU A 141 9.67 -32.23 19.12
C GLU A 141 10.82 -31.23 18.96
N ALA A 142 12.02 -31.68 19.30
CA ALA A 142 13.24 -30.99 18.90
C ALA A 142 13.37 -30.96 17.37
N SER A 143 13.94 -29.88 16.85
CA SER A 143 13.96 -29.56 15.42
C SER A 143 15.35 -29.55 14.81
N LEU A 144 16.41 -29.31 15.60
CA LEU A 144 17.78 -29.21 15.07
C LEU A 144 18.26 -30.50 14.39
N TYR A 145 17.96 -31.68 14.95
CA TYR A 145 18.41 -32.96 14.39
C TYR A 145 17.89 -33.24 12.98
N ASN A 146 16.75 -32.64 12.61
CA ASN A 146 16.12 -32.76 11.30
C ASN A 146 16.36 -31.55 10.39
N GLY A 147 17.28 -30.65 10.76
CA GLY A 147 17.65 -29.46 10.01
C GLY A 147 16.67 -28.28 10.15
N GLY A 148 15.80 -28.30 11.17
CA GLY A 148 15.01 -27.15 11.60
C GLY A 148 15.84 -26.14 12.39
N LEU A 149 15.16 -25.16 13.01
CA LEU A 149 15.76 -24.11 13.84
C LEU A 149 15.20 -24.17 15.26
N PRO A 150 15.98 -23.81 16.29
CA PRO A 150 15.51 -23.71 17.68
C PRO A 150 14.53 -22.55 17.85
N GLU A 151 13.64 -22.66 18.83
CA GLU A 151 12.87 -21.51 19.32
C GLU A 151 13.81 -20.48 19.95
N SER A 152 13.51 -19.19 19.81
CA SER A 152 14.39 -18.11 20.29
C SER A 152 13.65 -17.18 21.24
N PHE A 153 14.26 -16.91 22.40
CA PHE A 153 13.77 -16.00 23.43
C PHE A 153 14.80 -14.89 23.62
N MET A 154 14.40 -13.64 23.42
CA MET A 154 15.30 -12.49 23.47
C MET A 154 15.21 -11.79 24.83
N LEU A 155 16.36 -11.27 25.29
CA LEU A 155 16.47 -10.38 26.44
C LEU A 155 17.02 -9.03 26.01
N ASP A 156 16.45 -7.95 26.51
CA ASP A 156 16.91 -6.59 26.25
C ASP A 156 18.04 -6.15 27.21
N SER A 157 18.70 -5.03 26.91
CA SER A 157 19.79 -4.50 27.77
C SER A 157 19.38 -4.21 29.22
N LEU A 158 18.11 -3.87 29.50
CA LEU A 158 17.63 -3.58 30.86
C LEU A 158 17.43 -4.86 31.66
N GLU A 159 16.94 -5.92 31.01
CA GLU A 159 16.87 -7.26 31.58
C GLU A 159 18.27 -7.80 31.84
N LEU A 160 19.22 -7.64 30.91
CA LEU A 160 20.61 -8.02 31.13
C LEU A 160 21.24 -7.26 32.31
N ASP A 161 21.05 -5.94 32.38
CA ASP A 161 21.51 -5.12 33.51
C ASP A 161 20.89 -5.55 34.86
N SER A 162 19.69 -6.12 34.82
CA SER A 162 18.97 -6.58 36.01
C SER A 162 19.35 -8.01 36.42
N PHE A 163 19.61 -8.89 35.45
CA PHE A 163 19.79 -10.33 35.69
C PHE A 163 21.26 -10.75 35.77
N LEU A 164 22.16 -10.05 35.07
CA LEU A 164 23.58 -10.40 35.01
C LEU A 164 24.43 -9.52 35.93
N THR A 165 25.63 -10.01 36.24
CA THR A 165 26.66 -9.23 36.92
C THR A 165 27.98 -9.33 36.18
N ASN A 166 28.83 -8.31 36.28
CA ASN A 166 30.22 -8.42 35.86
C ASN A 166 30.93 -9.49 36.70
N GLY A 167 31.48 -10.50 36.04
CA GLY A 167 32.06 -11.69 36.68
C GLY A 167 31.27 -12.95 36.38
N GLU A 168 31.20 -13.84 37.36
CA GLU A 168 30.59 -15.16 37.22
C GLU A 168 29.05 -15.06 37.26
N ASN A 169 28.39 -15.79 36.36
CA ASN A 169 26.94 -15.90 36.23
C ASN A 169 26.58 -17.37 36.02
N VAL A 170 25.31 -17.73 36.24
CA VAL A 170 24.79 -19.08 35.98
C VAL A 170 23.62 -19.03 35.00
N PHE A 171 23.66 -19.93 34.02
CA PHE A 171 22.53 -20.30 33.19
C PHE A 171 22.05 -21.70 33.59
N ALA A 172 20.73 -21.86 33.73
CA ALA A 172 20.13 -23.06 34.31
C ALA A 172 18.82 -23.40 33.60
N VAL A 173 18.55 -24.68 33.38
CA VAL A 173 17.37 -25.16 32.64
C VAL A 173 16.81 -26.40 33.32
N GLN A 174 15.49 -26.53 33.29
CA GLN A 174 14.79 -27.79 33.56
C GLN A 174 13.97 -28.16 32.33
N ILE A 175 14.02 -29.43 31.94
CA ILE A 175 13.22 -30.00 30.85
C ILE A 175 12.18 -30.92 31.44
N HIS A 176 11.01 -31.01 30.81
CA HIS A 176 9.86 -31.79 31.21
C HIS A 176 9.30 -32.57 30.03
N ASN A 177 9.01 -33.84 30.25
CA ASN A 177 8.31 -34.70 29.29
C ASN A 177 6.79 -34.66 29.49
N VAL A 178 6.05 -35.00 28.44
CA VAL A 178 4.60 -35.25 28.46
C VAL A 178 4.22 -36.40 29.40
N GLY A 179 5.17 -37.28 29.69
CA GLY A 179 5.04 -38.29 30.73
C GLY A 179 6.24 -39.23 30.81
N ILE A 180 6.29 -40.05 31.86
CA ILE A 180 7.38 -41.00 32.11
C ILE A 180 7.53 -42.10 31.04
N ASN A 181 6.54 -42.25 30.16
CA ASN A 181 6.57 -43.20 29.05
C ASN A 181 6.80 -42.51 27.70
N SER A 182 7.23 -41.24 27.67
CA SER A 182 7.60 -40.55 26.43
C SER A 182 8.67 -41.35 25.70
N SER A 183 8.61 -41.36 24.37
CA SER A 183 9.58 -42.08 23.51
C SER A 183 10.97 -41.47 23.57
N ASP A 184 11.01 -40.17 23.84
CA ASP A 184 12.17 -39.30 23.71
C ASP A 184 12.21 -38.24 24.82
N MET A 185 13.32 -37.52 24.86
CA MET A 185 13.53 -36.24 25.52
C MET A 185 14.75 -35.62 24.85
N SER A 186 14.78 -34.32 24.62
CA SER A 186 15.96 -33.62 24.08
C SER A 186 16.14 -32.26 24.74
N GLY A 187 17.40 -31.86 24.91
CA GLY A 187 17.75 -30.67 25.67
C GLY A 187 18.96 -29.91 25.16
N ASN A 188 18.79 -29.16 24.07
CA ASN A 188 19.84 -28.41 23.39
C ASN A 188 19.62 -26.91 23.55
N PHE A 189 20.45 -26.25 24.36
CA PHE A 189 20.31 -24.83 24.69
C PHE A 189 21.58 -24.03 24.40
N TYR A 190 21.39 -22.86 23.79
CA TYR A 190 22.47 -21.93 23.47
C TYR A 190 22.12 -20.55 24.01
N LEU A 191 23.13 -19.82 24.48
CA LEU A 191 22.99 -18.43 24.92
C LEU A 191 23.96 -17.54 24.16
N SER A 192 23.41 -16.64 23.35
CA SER A 192 24.16 -15.68 22.55
C SER A 192 23.94 -14.25 23.04
N PHE A 193 24.96 -13.40 22.90
CA PHE A 193 24.92 -11.99 23.26
C PHE A 193 25.20 -11.11 22.05
N GLY A 194 24.48 -9.99 21.96
CA GLY A 194 24.80 -8.93 21.02
C GLY A 194 25.87 -8.02 21.62
N ILE A 195 26.95 -7.80 20.88
CA ILE A 195 28.07 -6.96 21.31
C ILE A 195 27.98 -5.60 20.63
N THR A 196 28.14 -4.54 21.42
CA THR A 196 27.94 -3.14 20.97
C THR A 196 29.11 -2.52 20.18
N ASP A 197 30.25 -3.19 20.12
CA ASP A 197 31.44 -2.75 19.37
C ASP A 197 32.28 -3.94 18.88
N ASP A 198 33.47 -3.66 18.35
CA ASP A 198 34.39 -4.65 17.76
C ASP A 198 35.15 -5.50 18.80
N SER A 199 34.75 -5.46 20.07
CA SER A 199 35.32 -6.29 21.14
C SER A 199 34.86 -7.74 20.99
N GLU A 200 35.78 -8.69 21.16
CA GLU A 200 35.44 -10.13 21.16
C GLU A 200 35.51 -10.71 22.59
N PHE A 201 34.43 -11.31 23.08
CA PHE A 201 34.34 -11.90 24.43
C PHE A 201 34.11 -13.41 24.44
N TYR A 202 33.32 -13.92 23.49
CA TYR A 202 32.92 -15.32 23.36
C TYR A 202 33.22 -15.87 21.97
N GLU A 203 32.57 -16.97 21.57
CA GLU A 203 32.80 -17.61 20.26
C GLU A 203 31.76 -17.16 19.22
N THR A 204 32.06 -17.38 17.94
CA THR A 204 31.13 -17.07 16.86
C THR A 204 29.85 -17.92 16.97
N PRO A 205 28.66 -17.34 16.72
CA PRO A 205 27.43 -18.10 16.80
C PRO A 205 27.37 -19.31 15.86
N PRO A 206 26.59 -20.34 16.21
CA PRO A 206 26.32 -21.46 15.32
C PRO A 206 25.87 -21.00 13.93
N TRP A 207 26.21 -21.77 12.88
CA TRP A 207 25.89 -21.40 11.49
C TRP A 207 24.39 -21.25 11.20
N TRP A 208 23.54 -21.87 12.02
CA TRP A 208 22.08 -21.78 11.95
C TRP A 208 21.52 -20.60 12.75
N PHE A 209 22.34 -19.93 13.58
CA PHE A 209 21.91 -18.80 14.38
C PHE A 209 21.40 -17.69 13.47
N GLN A 210 20.19 -17.22 13.77
CA GLN A 210 19.58 -16.07 13.12
C GLN A 210 19.37 -15.01 14.18
N GLU A 211 19.71 -13.76 13.85
CA GLU A 211 19.35 -12.62 14.68
C GLU A 211 17.82 -12.63 14.87
N PRO A 212 17.33 -12.69 16.12
CA PRO A 212 15.90 -12.70 16.35
C PRO A 212 15.31 -11.36 15.95
N ILE A 213 14.15 -11.45 15.33
CA ILE A 213 13.33 -10.29 15.05
C ILE A 213 12.79 -9.78 16.39
N ILE A 214 13.16 -8.55 16.76
CA ILE A 214 12.70 -7.89 17.98
C ILE A 214 11.16 -7.83 17.98
N LEU A 215 10.54 -8.54 18.92
CA LEU A 215 9.12 -8.50 19.25
C LEU A 215 8.88 -7.62 20.49
N ASP A 216 9.59 -6.49 20.61
CA ASP A 216 9.38 -5.49 21.67
C ASP A 216 8.14 -4.66 21.37
N GLY A 217 6.99 -5.33 21.42
CA GLY A 217 5.71 -4.76 21.06
C GLY A 217 5.61 -4.29 19.60
N PHE A 218 4.37 -4.05 19.19
CA PHE A 218 4.00 -3.65 17.85
C PHE A 218 3.51 -2.21 17.93
N ASN A 219 4.18 -1.32 17.22
CA ASN A 219 3.80 0.09 17.08
C ASN A 219 2.54 0.28 16.22
N LEU A 220 2.19 -0.72 15.41
CA LEU A 220 0.97 -0.78 14.63
C LEU A 220 -0.11 -1.59 15.38
N PRO A 221 -1.40 -1.27 15.19
CA PRO A 221 -2.48 -2.14 15.63
C PRO A 221 -2.31 -3.55 15.06
N ILE A 222 -2.65 -4.55 15.88
CA ILE A 222 -2.55 -5.96 15.50
C ILE A 222 -3.96 -6.44 15.17
N ILE A 223 -4.13 -7.04 14.01
CA ILE A 223 -5.34 -7.76 13.64
C ILE A 223 -5.04 -9.26 13.67
N LEU A 224 -5.79 -10.01 14.48
CA LEU A 224 -5.70 -11.46 14.55
C LEU A 224 -6.97 -12.03 13.92
N ILE A 225 -6.83 -12.92 12.94
CA ILE A 225 -7.94 -13.61 12.27
C ILE A 225 -7.74 -15.11 12.41
N ASP A 226 -8.77 -15.81 12.90
CA ASP A 226 -8.83 -17.27 12.93
C ASP A 226 -9.96 -17.77 12.02
N THR A 227 -9.58 -18.50 10.97
CA THR A 227 -10.50 -19.14 10.01
C THR A 227 -10.83 -20.58 10.40
N TYR A 228 -10.41 -21.03 11.57
CA TYR A 228 -10.59 -22.38 12.10
C TYR A 228 -10.01 -23.45 11.17
N GLY A 229 -8.88 -23.14 10.53
CA GLY A 229 -8.21 -23.99 9.56
C GLY A 229 -8.88 -24.06 8.18
N VAL A 230 -9.90 -23.24 7.90
CA VAL A 230 -10.56 -23.18 6.58
C VAL A 230 -9.79 -22.26 5.64
N GLU A 231 -9.52 -22.73 4.42
CA GLU A 231 -8.89 -21.91 3.38
C GLU A 231 -9.84 -20.80 2.90
N ILE A 232 -9.33 -19.57 2.83
CA ILE A 232 -10.09 -18.41 2.35
C ILE A 232 -10.21 -18.46 0.82
N PRO A 233 -11.42 -18.60 0.25
CA PRO A 233 -11.64 -18.61 -1.20
C PRO A 233 -11.71 -17.18 -1.78
N ASP A 234 -11.85 -17.05 -3.10
CA ASP A 234 -12.19 -15.79 -3.79
C ASP A 234 -13.67 -15.41 -3.56
N GLU A 235 -14.56 -16.37 -3.81
CA GLU A 235 -15.99 -16.31 -3.49
C GLU A 235 -16.48 -17.75 -3.24
N PRO A 236 -17.42 -18.00 -2.30
CA PRO A 236 -18.04 -17.05 -1.38
C PRO A 236 -17.27 -16.89 -0.07
N ARG A 237 -17.55 -15.80 0.65
CA ARG A 237 -17.05 -15.59 2.03
C ARG A 237 -17.27 -16.77 2.95
N ILE A 238 -16.28 -17.02 3.80
CA ILE A 238 -16.33 -18.01 4.87
C ILE A 238 -16.40 -17.32 6.24
N PRO A 239 -17.03 -17.94 7.25
CA PRO A 239 -16.97 -17.43 8.63
C PRO A 239 -15.54 -17.48 9.20
N ALA A 240 -15.19 -16.48 10.00
CA ALA A 240 -13.95 -16.41 10.79
C ALA A 240 -14.18 -15.58 12.07
N SER A 241 -13.27 -15.65 13.03
CA SER A 241 -13.20 -14.66 14.12
C SER A 241 -12.12 -13.63 13.84
N MET A 242 -12.29 -12.43 14.40
CA MET A 242 -11.29 -11.38 14.34
C MET A 242 -11.20 -10.63 15.67
N GLY A 243 -9.97 -10.43 16.13
CA GLY A 243 -9.61 -9.55 17.24
C GLY A 243 -8.71 -8.42 16.77
N ILE A 244 -8.86 -7.23 17.37
CA ILE A 244 -8.01 -6.07 17.12
C ILE A 244 -7.45 -5.52 18.44
N ILE A 245 -6.13 -5.38 18.47
CA ILE A 245 -5.36 -4.81 19.57
C ILE A 245 -4.82 -3.45 19.13
N ASN A 246 -5.18 -2.40 19.86
CA ASN A 246 -4.77 -1.02 19.62
C ASN A 246 -4.71 -0.22 20.95
N ASN A 247 -3.62 -0.40 21.69
CA ASN A 247 -3.39 0.25 22.97
C ASN A 247 -3.14 1.76 22.83
N GLU A 248 -3.66 2.54 23.78
CA GLU A 248 -3.47 4.01 23.83
C GLU A 248 -2.01 4.45 23.98
N SER A 249 -1.13 3.57 24.48
CA SER A 249 0.32 3.81 24.59
C SER A 249 1.01 3.81 23.23
N GLY A 250 0.38 3.25 22.19
CA GLY A 250 0.97 3.00 20.88
C GLY A 250 1.86 1.75 20.82
N VAL A 251 1.98 0.99 21.92
CA VAL A 251 2.72 -0.29 21.95
C VAL A 251 1.71 -1.41 22.22
N ASN A 252 1.62 -2.36 21.29
CA ASN A 252 0.72 -3.51 21.34
C ASN A 252 1.52 -4.80 21.57
N TYR A 253 0.94 -5.79 22.23
CA TYR A 253 1.51 -7.13 22.35
C TYR A 253 0.51 -8.16 21.82
N ILE A 254 0.99 -9.28 21.29
CA ILE A 254 0.13 -10.29 20.64
C ILE A 254 -0.84 -10.96 21.64
N ASP A 255 -0.46 -10.99 22.92
CA ASP A 255 -1.19 -11.54 24.05
C ASP A 255 -2.03 -10.50 24.81
N ASP A 256 -2.02 -9.23 24.37
CA ASP A 256 -2.89 -8.22 24.93
C ASP A 256 -4.37 -8.56 24.68
N PRO A 257 -5.27 -8.20 25.60
CA PRO A 257 -6.70 -8.35 25.36
C PRO A 257 -7.14 -7.47 24.19
N PHE A 258 -8.00 -8.02 23.33
CA PHE A 258 -8.65 -7.26 22.26
C PHE A 258 -9.41 -6.08 22.86
N ASN A 259 -9.17 -4.89 22.32
CA ASN A 259 -9.64 -3.63 22.91
C ASN A 259 -10.29 -2.67 21.90
N ASP A 260 -10.08 -2.88 20.60
CA ASP A 260 -10.75 -2.12 19.53
C ASP A 260 -11.93 -2.91 18.95
N PHE A 261 -11.72 -4.20 18.65
CA PHE A 261 -12.76 -5.10 18.15
C PHE A 261 -12.50 -6.54 18.59
N ASP A 262 -13.56 -7.25 18.94
CA ASP A 262 -13.58 -8.69 19.23
C ASP A 262 -14.92 -9.24 18.76
N GLY A 263 -14.93 -10.03 17.68
CA GLY A 263 -16.17 -10.55 17.14
C GLY A 263 -16.05 -11.41 15.89
N SER A 264 -17.22 -11.80 15.39
CA SER A 264 -17.36 -12.63 14.20
C SER A 264 -17.26 -11.80 12.92
N ILE A 265 -16.62 -12.38 11.91
CA ILE A 265 -16.55 -11.84 10.55
C ILE A 265 -16.88 -12.92 9.51
N THR A 266 -17.12 -12.48 8.29
CA THR A 266 -17.00 -13.33 7.10
C THR A 266 -15.89 -12.78 6.21
N ILE A 267 -15.04 -13.63 5.63
CA ILE A 267 -13.84 -13.22 4.90
C ILE A 267 -13.68 -13.96 3.57
N GLU A 268 -13.16 -13.26 2.56
CA GLU A 268 -12.71 -13.83 1.28
C GLU A 268 -11.51 -13.06 0.73
N LYS A 269 -10.87 -13.60 -0.32
CA LYS A 269 -9.80 -12.90 -1.04
C LYS A 269 -10.36 -11.66 -1.75
N ARG A 270 -9.49 -10.72 -2.06
CA ARG A 270 -9.85 -9.49 -2.77
C ARG A 270 -8.97 -9.28 -3.99
N GLY A 271 -9.53 -8.58 -4.98
CA GLY A 271 -8.79 -8.06 -6.13
C GLY A 271 -8.86 -9.05 -7.29
N ASN A 272 -7.99 -8.88 -8.28
CA ASN A 272 -7.98 -9.73 -9.46
C ASN A 272 -6.56 -10.31 -9.65
N SER A 273 -5.65 -9.52 -10.21
CA SER A 273 -4.25 -9.91 -10.37
C SER A 273 -3.51 -10.05 -9.02
N SER A 274 -3.88 -9.25 -8.02
CA SER A 274 -3.26 -9.25 -6.69
C SER A 274 -3.47 -10.55 -5.91
N GLN A 275 -4.51 -11.34 -6.24
CA GLN A 275 -4.77 -12.61 -5.56
C GLN A 275 -3.71 -13.68 -5.82
N TRP A 276 -2.93 -13.51 -6.89
CA TRP A 276 -1.89 -14.45 -7.32
C TRP A 276 -0.50 -14.11 -6.74
N GLN A 277 -0.42 -13.07 -5.90
CA GLN A 277 0.81 -12.66 -5.22
C GLN A 277 1.05 -13.51 -3.97
N GLY A 278 2.30 -13.52 -3.47
CA GLY A 278 2.63 -14.26 -2.25
C GLY A 278 1.90 -13.74 -1.01
N LYS A 279 1.62 -12.43 -0.98
CA LYS A 279 0.86 -11.75 0.08
C LYS A 279 -0.52 -11.38 -0.44
N THR A 280 -1.52 -12.19 -0.08
CA THR A 280 -2.89 -12.08 -0.60
C THR A 280 -3.67 -10.96 0.11
N PRO A 281 -4.31 -10.01 -0.60
CA PRO A 281 -5.25 -9.08 0.01
C PRO A 281 -6.62 -9.72 0.28
N TYR A 282 -7.31 -9.23 1.31
CA TYR A 282 -8.60 -9.76 1.74
C TYR A 282 -9.68 -8.69 1.80
N ARG A 283 -10.93 -9.12 1.80
CA ARG A 283 -12.07 -8.30 2.22
C ARG A 283 -12.89 -9.09 3.23
N PHE A 284 -13.43 -8.39 4.23
CA PHE A 284 -14.24 -9.01 5.24
C PHE A 284 -15.49 -8.19 5.54
N GLU A 285 -16.51 -8.87 6.07
CA GLU A 285 -17.69 -8.24 6.64
C GLU A 285 -17.85 -8.60 8.13
N THR A 286 -18.09 -7.63 8.99
CA THR A 286 -18.38 -7.86 10.41
C THR A 286 -19.84 -8.27 10.59
N VAL A 287 -20.09 -9.28 11.42
CA VAL A 287 -21.42 -9.87 11.59
C VAL A 287 -21.78 -10.04 13.07
N ASP A 288 -23.08 -10.07 13.38
CA ASP A 288 -23.59 -10.37 14.71
C ASP A 288 -23.65 -11.89 14.99
N ASP A 289 -24.16 -12.28 16.16
CA ASP A 289 -24.29 -13.67 16.60
C ASP A 289 -25.24 -14.49 15.69
N GLU A 290 -26.12 -13.82 14.95
CA GLU A 290 -27.01 -14.41 13.97
C GLU A 290 -26.38 -14.53 12.56
N GLY A 291 -25.18 -13.95 12.36
CA GLY A 291 -24.48 -13.91 11.08
C GLY A 291 -24.96 -12.81 10.14
N GLU A 292 -25.73 -11.85 10.64
CA GLU A 292 -26.20 -10.69 9.88
C GLU A 292 -25.20 -9.54 9.97
N ASN A 293 -25.17 -8.68 8.94
CA ASN A 293 -24.22 -7.58 8.86
C ASN A 293 -24.33 -6.61 10.04
N SER A 294 -23.20 -6.36 10.70
CA SER A 294 -23.09 -5.49 11.88
C SER A 294 -22.13 -4.35 11.62
N ASN A 295 -22.64 -3.11 11.59
CA ASN A 295 -21.80 -1.93 11.41
C ASN A 295 -21.04 -1.60 12.70
N VAL A 296 -19.72 -1.57 12.62
CA VAL A 296 -18.83 -1.30 13.77
C VAL A 296 -17.79 -0.26 13.41
N GLU A 297 -17.36 0.53 14.39
CA GLU A 297 -16.20 1.42 14.23
C GLU A 297 -14.93 0.58 14.39
N LEU A 298 -13.98 0.69 13.46
CA LEU A 298 -12.66 0.04 13.56
C LEU A 298 -11.57 1.10 13.53
N LEU A 299 -10.68 1.10 14.53
CA LEU A 299 -9.52 2.00 14.62
C LEU A 299 -9.86 3.49 14.42
N GLY A 300 -11.03 3.90 14.92
CA GLY A 300 -11.56 5.26 14.84
C GLY A 300 -12.15 5.66 13.48
N MET A 301 -12.32 4.72 12.53
CA MET A 301 -13.07 4.96 11.30
C MET A 301 -14.58 4.80 11.54
N PRO A 302 -15.44 5.56 10.82
CA PRO A 302 -16.88 5.50 11.03
C PRO A 302 -17.48 4.11 10.87
N ALA A 303 -18.56 3.87 11.60
CA ALA A 303 -19.16 2.55 11.72
C ALA A 303 -19.59 1.98 10.37
N GLU A 304 -19.02 0.84 10.01
CA GLU A 304 -19.40 0.07 8.83
C GLU A 304 -19.16 -1.42 9.00
N ASN A 305 -19.76 -2.21 8.12
CA ASN A 305 -19.66 -3.64 8.15
C ASN A 305 -18.77 -4.22 7.05
N ASP A 306 -18.32 -3.44 6.06
CA ASP A 306 -17.53 -3.96 4.94
C ASP A 306 -16.17 -3.26 4.81
N TRP A 307 -15.12 -4.07 4.92
CA TRP A 307 -13.76 -3.61 5.10
C TRP A 307 -12.80 -4.34 4.16
N VAL A 308 -11.67 -3.70 3.89
CA VAL A 308 -10.61 -4.22 3.02
C VAL A 308 -9.31 -4.30 3.80
N LEU A 309 -8.62 -5.44 3.69
CA LEU A 309 -7.23 -5.59 4.08
C LEU A 309 -6.40 -5.59 2.79
N TYR A 310 -5.91 -4.41 2.42
CA TYR A 310 -4.99 -4.28 1.30
C TYR A 310 -3.60 -4.80 1.69
N ALA A 311 -2.99 -5.56 0.80
CA ALA A 311 -1.66 -6.11 0.94
C ALA A 311 -0.69 -5.33 0.03
N PRO A 312 0.11 -4.39 0.56
CA PRO A 312 1.21 -3.82 -0.22
C PRO A 312 2.18 -4.93 -0.61
N TRP A 313 2.30 -5.18 -1.92
CA TRP A 313 3.23 -6.15 -2.50
C TRP A 313 4.24 -5.46 -3.42
N GLN A 314 3.76 -4.74 -4.44
CA GLN A 314 4.63 -3.93 -5.30
C GLN A 314 4.98 -2.56 -4.71
N ASP A 315 4.13 -2.04 -3.83
CA ASP A 315 4.42 -0.80 -3.12
C ASP A 315 5.25 -1.11 -1.87
N LYS A 316 6.57 -1.17 -2.06
CA LYS A 316 7.52 -1.45 -0.96
C LYS A 316 7.58 -0.31 0.07
N THR A 317 7.12 0.89 -0.27
CA THR A 317 6.97 1.98 0.72
C THR A 317 5.78 1.76 1.66
N MET A 318 4.76 1.03 1.18
CA MET A 318 3.45 0.84 1.83
C MET A 318 2.65 2.15 2.00
N ILE A 319 3.07 3.23 1.33
CA ILE A 319 2.58 4.59 1.58
C ILE A 319 1.75 5.14 0.42
N ARG A 320 1.97 4.74 -0.84
CA ARG A 320 1.48 5.48 -2.02
C ARG A 320 -0.04 5.62 -2.08
N ASN A 321 -0.77 4.54 -1.75
CA ASN A 321 -2.22 4.57 -1.60
C ASN A 321 -2.65 5.49 -0.45
N VAL A 322 -2.06 5.30 0.73
CA VAL A 322 -2.44 6.02 1.95
C VAL A 322 -2.17 7.52 1.83
N LEU A 323 -1.01 7.89 1.29
CA LEU A 323 -0.63 9.28 0.98
C LEU A 323 -1.70 9.93 0.09
N THR A 324 -2.04 9.30 -1.03
CA THR A 324 -2.96 9.92 -1.99
C THR A 324 -4.38 10.03 -1.44
N TYR A 325 -4.83 9.03 -0.67
CA TYR A 325 -6.13 9.09 -0.01
C TYR A 325 -6.18 10.17 1.07
N GLN A 326 -5.09 10.35 1.82
CA GLN A 326 -4.98 11.44 2.79
C GLN A 326 -5.05 12.81 2.09
N LEU A 327 -4.27 13.02 1.02
CA LEU A 327 -4.29 14.28 0.27
C LEU A 327 -5.69 14.58 -0.29
N SER A 328 -6.38 13.58 -0.84
CA SER A 328 -7.78 13.73 -1.31
C SER A 328 -8.72 14.16 -0.18
N ASN A 329 -8.64 13.50 0.97
CA ASN A 329 -9.48 13.82 2.12
C ASN A 329 -9.22 15.24 2.64
N GLU A 330 -7.96 15.68 2.69
CA GLU A 330 -7.57 17.05 3.06
C GLU A 330 -8.05 18.09 2.05
N MET A 331 -8.16 17.73 0.77
CA MET A 331 -8.78 18.56 -0.27
C MET A 331 -10.31 18.66 -0.12
N GLY A 332 -10.91 17.91 0.79
CA GLY A 332 -12.35 17.84 1.01
C GLY A 332 -13.06 16.87 0.07
N ARG A 333 -12.34 15.92 -0.54
CA ARG A 333 -12.88 14.87 -1.40
C ARG A 333 -12.69 13.52 -0.73
N TYR A 334 -13.80 12.84 -0.42
CA TYR A 334 -13.74 11.52 0.17
C TYR A 334 -12.82 10.60 -0.65
N ALA A 335 -11.85 10.03 0.04
CA ALA A 335 -11.13 8.84 -0.36
C ALA A 335 -11.10 7.90 0.84
N SER A 336 -10.90 6.61 0.58
CA SER A 336 -10.93 5.59 1.63
C SER A 336 -9.98 5.94 2.77
N ARG A 337 -10.51 6.03 3.99
CA ARG A 337 -9.67 6.17 5.19
C ARG A 337 -8.95 4.86 5.44
N SER A 338 -7.72 4.99 5.91
CA SER A 338 -6.78 3.87 6.01
C SER A 338 -6.05 3.86 7.34
N ARG A 339 -5.69 2.65 7.78
CA ARG A 339 -4.80 2.37 8.92
C ARG A 339 -3.84 1.26 8.55
N HIS A 340 -2.55 1.48 8.73
CA HIS A 340 -1.57 0.41 8.69
C HIS A 340 -1.75 -0.48 9.93
N VAL A 341 -1.67 -1.79 9.72
CA VAL A 341 -1.88 -2.80 10.74
C VAL A 341 -0.92 -3.96 10.49
N GLU A 342 -0.59 -4.72 11.53
CA GLU A 342 0.08 -6.00 11.40
C GLU A 342 -0.95 -7.13 11.46
N LEU A 343 -0.91 -8.02 10.48
CA LEU A 343 -1.91 -9.10 10.36
C LEU A 343 -1.31 -10.42 10.82
N TYR A 344 -2.02 -11.09 11.72
CA TYR A 344 -1.86 -12.51 12.02
C TYR A 344 -3.08 -13.26 11.49
N LEU A 345 -2.83 -14.32 10.71
CA LEU A 345 -3.88 -15.16 10.15
C LEU A 345 -3.60 -16.62 10.51
N ASN A 346 -4.46 -17.21 11.34
CA ASN A 346 -4.28 -18.53 11.95
C ASN A 346 -2.92 -18.64 12.66
N ASP A 347 -2.66 -17.69 13.59
CA ASP A 347 -1.43 -17.52 14.36
C ASP A 347 -0.15 -17.29 13.52
N GLU A 348 -0.27 -17.20 12.19
CA GLU A 348 0.85 -16.93 11.29
C GLU A 348 0.95 -15.44 10.96
N TYR A 349 2.11 -14.83 11.26
CA TYR A 349 2.40 -13.46 10.87
C TYR A 349 2.41 -13.27 9.35
N ARG A 350 1.63 -12.31 8.86
CA ARG A 350 1.47 -11.98 7.44
C ARG A 350 2.12 -10.66 7.02
N GLY A 351 2.75 -9.92 7.94
CA GLY A 351 3.34 -8.61 7.62
C GLY A 351 2.36 -7.45 7.75
N ILE A 352 2.76 -6.29 7.24
CA ILE A 352 1.97 -5.06 7.28
C ILE A 352 0.85 -5.09 6.24
N TYR A 353 -0.39 -4.86 6.66
CA TYR A 353 -1.53 -4.62 5.78
C TYR A 353 -2.03 -3.20 5.97
N VAL A 354 -2.89 -2.75 5.07
CA VAL A 354 -3.64 -1.50 5.23
C VAL A 354 -5.11 -1.86 5.35
N LEU A 355 -5.67 -1.69 6.56
CA LEU A 355 -7.10 -1.71 6.78
C LEU A 355 -7.69 -0.44 6.16
N MET A 356 -8.64 -0.60 5.26
CA MET A 356 -9.25 0.52 4.55
C MET A 356 -10.74 0.31 4.29
N GLU A 357 -11.44 1.42 4.13
CA GLU A 357 -12.85 1.44 3.78
C GLU A 357 -13.09 0.95 2.35
N LYS A 358 -14.15 0.17 2.14
CA LYS A 358 -14.61 -0.15 0.79
C LYS A 358 -15.32 1.06 0.17
N ILE A 359 -14.99 1.42 -1.07
CA ILE A 359 -15.79 2.42 -1.80
C ILE A 359 -17.22 1.91 -1.94
N LYS A 360 -18.17 2.66 -1.39
CA LYS A 360 -19.60 2.42 -1.55
C LYS A 360 -20.40 3.68 -1.23
N ARG A 361 -21.69 3.64 -1.55
CA ARG A 361 -22.68 4.64 -1.13
C ARG A 361 -22.92 4.53 0.37
N ASP A 362 -22.54 5.56 1.11
CA ASP A 362 -22.81 5.76 2.53
C ASP A 362 -22.59 7.24 2.91
N GLY A 363 -23.27 7.74 3.94
CA GLY A 363 -23.18 9.14 4.36
C GLY A 363 -21.79 9.57 4.87
N ASN A 364 -20.94 8.62 5.27
CA ASN A 364 -19.54 8.89 5.61
C ASN A 364 -18.55 8.50 4.50
N ARG A 365 -19.04 8.02 3.34
CA ARG A 365 -18.24 7.59 2.19
C ARG A 365 -18.65 8.39 0.94
N VAL A 366 -19.19 7.72 -0.09
CA VAL A 366 -19.82 8.42 -1.22
C VAL A 366 -21.24 8.80 -0.81
N ASP A 367 -21.39 10.04 -0.31
CA ASP A 367 -22.64 10.58 0.20
C ASP A 367 -23.56 11.03 -0.95
N ILE A 368 -24.29 10.08 -1.50
CA ILE A 368 -25.35 10.29 -2.49
C ILE A 368 -26.64 9.60 -2.05
N SER A 369 -27.77 10.04 -2.61
CA SER A 369 -29.07 9.44 -2.33
C SER A 369 -29.09 7.92 -2.53
N LYS A 370 -29.84 7.22 -1.67
CA LYS A 370 -30.14 5.81 -1.89
C LYS A 370 -31.06 5.67 -3.10
N LEU A 371 -30.84 4.60 -3.87
CA LEU A 371 -31.70 4.18 -4.96
C LEU A 371 -32.13 2.72 -4.73
N ASN A 372 -33.41 2.48 -4.48
CA ASN A 372 -34.02 1.17 -4.31
C ASN A 372 -34.63 0.67 -5.64
N PRO A 373 -34.83 -0.65 -5.83
CA PRO A 373 -35.39 -1.19 -7.07
C PRO A 373 -36.79 -0.69 -7.45
N ASP A 374 -37.57 -0.16 -6.51
CA ASP A 374 -38.92 0.39 -6.74
C ASP A 374 -38.92 1.91 -7.07
N GLU A 375 -37.78 2.57 -6.95
CA GLU A 375 -37.56 3.98 -7.28
C GLU A 375 -37.26 4.15 -8.79
N ILE A 376 -38.32 4.10 -9.62
CA ILE A 376 -38.21 3.99 -11.09
C ILE A 376 -38.82 5.16 -11.88
N THR A 377 -39.31 6.22 -11.23
CA THR A 377 -39.92 7.37 -11.92
C THR A 377 -39.70 8.69 -11.19
N GLY A 378 -39.89 9.82 -11.88
CA GLY A 378 -39.79 11.16 -11.27
C GLY A 378 -38.36 11.47 -10.83
N ASP A 379 -38.19 12.22 -9.76
CA ASP A 379 -36.87 12.54 -9.18
C ASP A 379 -36.17 11.29 -8.62
N ASP A 380 -36.92 10.26 -8.23
CA ASP A 380 -36.37 9.08 -7.56
C ASP A 380 -35.42 8.27 -8.44
N VAL A 381 -35.73 8.15 -9.74
CA VAL A 381 -34.85 7.45 -10.70
C VAL A 381 -33.65 8.29 -11.10
N THR A 382 -33.60 9.57 -10.74
CA THR A 382 -32.60 10.47 -11.32
C THR A 382 -31.22 10.36 -10.69
N GLY A 383 -31.04 9.59 -9.61
CA GLY A 383 -29.77 9.62 -8.89
C GLY A 383 -29.57 8.52 -7.86
N GLY A 384 -28.38 8.52 -7.27
CA GLY A 384 -27.90 7.41 -6.46
C GLY A 384 -27.07 6.42 -7.29
N TYR A 385 -26.38 6.91 -8.32
CA TYR A 385 -25.55 6.09 -9.21
C TYR A 385 -24.07 6.32 -8.92
N ILE A 386 -23.32 5.23 -8.81
CA ILE A 386 -21.85 5.21 -8.86
C ILE A 386 -21.46 4.31 -10.04
N LEU A 387 -20.75 4.89 -11.00
CA LEU A 387 -20.20 4.19 -12.15
C LEU A 387 -18.69 4.04 -11.98
N LYS A 388 -18.15 2.97 -12.57
CA LYS A 388 -16.72 2.66 -12.51
C LYS A 388 -16.19 2.30 -13.90
N PHE A 389 -15.11 2.95 -14.30
CA PHE A 389 -14.30 2.54 -15.44
C PHE A 389 -13.36 1.42 -15.01
N ASP A 390 -13.53 0.25 -15.62
CA ASP A 390 -12.76 -0.96 -15.36
C ASP A 390 -13.08 -2.04 -16.42
N TRP A 391 -12.32 -3.12 -16.43
CA TRP A 391 -12.59 -4.27 -17.31
C TRP A 391 -13.92 -4.95 -17.00
N PHE A 392 -14.67 -5.25 -18.05
CA PHE A 392 -15.92 -5.99 -17.97
C PHE A 392 -15.69 -7.45 -17.55
N TYR A 393 -16.58 -7.99 -16.71
CA TYR A 393 -16.55 -9.37 -16.20
C TYR A 393 -15.28 -9.74 -15.38
N THR A 394 -14.74 -8.79 -14.63
CA THR A 394 -13.62 -9.03 -13.72
C THR A 394 -13.95 -8.63 -12.29
N GLY A 395 -13.62 -9.47 -11.30
CA GLY A 395 -13.95 -9.22 -9.90
C GLY A 395 -15.44 -8.90 -9.69
N ASP A 396 -15.74 -7.75 -9.06
CA ASP A 396 -17.10 -7.28 -8.80
C ASP A 396 -17.80 -6.65 -10.04
N ASN A 397 -17.10 -6.52 -11.18
CA ASN A 397 -17.59 -5.83 -12.38
C ASN A 397 -18.40 -6.77 -13.29
N ILE A 398 -19.62 -7.13 -12.90
CA ILE A 398 -20.47 -8.10 -13.63
C ILE A 398 -21.67 -7.48 -14.37
N GLY A 399 -21.72 -6.15 -14.50
CA GLY A 399 -22.78 -5.45 -15.23
C GLY A 399 -22.45 -3.98 -15.46
N GLY A 400 -23.01 -3.42 -16.54
CA GLY A 400 -22.71 -2.09 -17.04
C GLY A 400 -23.20 -1.90 -18.48
N PHE A 401 -22.80 -0.80 -19.11
CA PHE A 401 -23.08 -0.49 -20.51
C PHE A 401 -21.83 0.08 -21.21
N GLU A 402 -21.84 0.06 -22.54
CA GLU A 402 -20.76 0.61 -23.39
C GLU A 402 -21.22 1.95 -23.99
N SER A 403 -20.33 2.94 -24.02
CA SER A 403 -20.60 4.21 -24.73
C SER A 403 -20.80 3.98 -26.22
N GLU A 404 -21.82 4.64 -26.80
CA GLU A 404 -22.02 4.64 -28.26
C GLU A 404 -20.96 5.45 -29.02
N PHE A 405 -20.16 6.27 -28.34
CA PHE A 405 -19.20 7.19 -28.95
C PHE A 405 -17.81 6.60 -29.11
N ASP A 406 -17.32 5.91 -28.08
CA ASP A 406 -15.97 5.34 -28.08
C ASP A 406 -15.92 3.86 -27.68
N ASN A 407 -17.01 3.25 -27.20
CA ASN A 407 -17.10 1.91 -26.59
C ASN A 407 -16.49 1.80 -25.17
N MET A 408 -16.31 2.92 -24.47
CA MET A 408 -15.85 2.90 -23.08
C MET A 408 -16.88 2.19 -22.20
N ILE A 409 -16.40 1.33 -21.29
CA ILE A 409 -17.25 0.54 -20.41
C ILE A 409 -17.53 1.30 -19.11
N TYR A 410 -18.82 1.48 -18.81
CA TYR A 410 -19.33 2.04 -17.57
C TYR A 410 -19.92 0.91 -16.72
N ASN A 411 -19.17 0.43 -15.73
CA ASN A 411 -19.64 -0.63 -14.82
C ASN A 411 -20.55 -0.04 -13.74
N TYR A 412 -21.62 -0.77 -13.40
CA TYR A 412 -22.49 -0.41 -12.28
C TYR A 412 -21.84 -0.79 -10.95
N HIS A 413 -21.32 0.21 -10.23
CA HIS A 413 -20.79 0.01 -8.88
C HIS A 413 -21.89 0.15 -7.82
N TYR A 414 -22.78 1.12 -8.01
CA TYR A 414 -24.01 1.27 -7.22
C TYR A 414 -25.12 1.91 -8.07
N PRO A 415 -26.37 1.39 -8.05
CA PRO A 415 -26.77 0.10 -7.50
C PRO A 415 -25.96 -1.06 -8.11
N LYS A 416 -25.87 -2.20 -7.39
CA LYS A 416 -25.16 -3.36 -7.92
C LYS A 416 -25.90 -3.91 -9.14
N PRO A 417 -25.22 -4.65 -10.05
CA PRO A 417 -25.88 -5.33 -11.17
C PRO A 417 -27.03 -6.26 -10.78
N SER A 418 -27.02 -6.81 -9.55
CA SER A 418 -28.11 -7.63 -9.02
C SER A 418 -29.34 -6.83 -8.57
N ASP A 419 -29.18 -5.52 -8.36
CA ASP A 419 -30.16 -4.66 -7.70
C ASP A 419 -30.75 -3.61 -8.64
N ILE A 420 -29.97 -3.17 -9.64
CA ILE A 420 -30.41 -2.20 -10.65
C ILE A 420 -31.50 -2.81 -11.54
N VAL A 421 -32.52 -2.01 -11.88
CA VAL A 421 -33.67 -2.43 -12.71
C VAL A 421 -33.68 -1.71 -14.07
N PRO A 422 -34.38 -2.24 -15.09
CA PRO A 422 -34.30 -1.72 -16.46
C PRO A 422 -34.59 -0.22 -16.61
N GLU A 423 -35.53 0.33 -15.82
CA GLU A 423 -35.83 1.76 -15.83
C GLU A 423 -34.67 2.62 -15.30
N GLN A 424 -33.92 2.11 -14.32
CA GLN A 424 -32.76 2.78 -13.76
C GLN A 424 -31.55 2.68 -14.69
N GLU A 425 -31.34 1.52 -15.32
CA GLU A 425 -30.33 1.32 -16.37
C GLU A 425 -30.56 2.30 -17.53
N ALA A 426 -31.80 2.34 -18.05
CA ALA A 426 -32.16 3.22 -19.15
C ALA A 426 -31.92 4.70 -18.80
N TYR A 427 -32.25 5.13 -17.58
CA TYR A 427 -32.01 6.51 -17.16
C TYR A 427 -30.52 6.87 -17.15
N ILE A 428 -29.68 6.05 -16.49
CA ILE A 428 -28.26 6.40 -16.34
C ILE A 428 -27.51 6.30 -17.68
N GLU A 429 -27.87 5.33 -18.53
CA GLU A 429 -27.34 5.20 -19.88
C GLU A 429 -27.75 6.40 -20.75
N GLU A 430 -29.02 6.81 -20.73
CA GLU A 430 -29.50 7.99 -21.45
C GLU A 430 -28.80 9.27 -20.95
N TYR A 431 -28.65 9.43 -19.63
CA TYR A 431 -27.97 10.58 -19.04
C TYR A 431 -26.48 10.67 -19.46
N ILE A 432 -25.74 9.55 -19.46
CA ILE A 432 -24.36 9.53 -19.96
C ILE A 432 -24.31 9.79 -21.46
N ASN A 433 -25.21 9.22 -22.26
CA ASN A 433 -25.30 9.50 -23.69
C ASN A 433 -25.59 10.98 -23.99
N GLU A 434 -26.43 11.64 -23.19
CA GLU A 434 -26.68 13.08 -23.27
C GLU A 434 -25.42 13.89 -22.94
N PHE A 435 -24.73 13.55 -21.86
CA PHE A 435 -23.47 14.18 -21.47
C PHE A 435 -22.40 14.03 -22.57
N GLU A 436 -22.21 12.83 -23.11
CA GLU A 436 -21.25 12.56 -24.19
C GLU A 436 -21.66 13.28 -25.49
N THR A 437 -22.95 13.39 -25.77
CA THR A 437 -23.47 14.21 -26.89
C THR A 437 -23.13 15.69 -26.73
N ILE A 438 -23.21 16.23 -25.51
CA ILE A 438 -22.81 17.61 -25.21
C ILE A 438 -21.30 17.77 -25.41
N MET A 439 -20.49 16.85 -24.90
CA MET A 439 -19.03 16.85 -25.08
C MET A 439 -18.62 16.85 -26.55
N MET A 440 -19.38 16.14 -27.38
CA MET A 440 -19.19 16.09 -28.83
C MET A 440 -19.65 17.35 -29.59
N GLY A 441 -20.40 18.24 -28.93
CA GLY A 441 -20.92 19.47 -29.53
C GLY A 441 -19.85 20.53 -29.78
N THR A 442 -20.04 21.40 -30.77
CA THR A 442 -19.08 22.48 -31.07
C THR A 442 -18.98 23.56 -30.00
N ASP A 443 -19.93 23.60 -29.07
CA ASP A 443 -20.02 24.56 -27.95
C ASP A 443 -19.98 23.84 -26.59
N TYR A 444 -19.31 22.68 -26.52
CA TYR A 444 -19.24 21.85 -25.32
C TYR A 444 -18.64 22.56 -24.09
N THR A 445 -17.91 23.65 -24.30
CA THR A 445 -17.26 24.48 -23.25
C THR A 445 -18.16 25.59 -22.70
N ASN A 446 -19.39 25.73 -23.18
CA ASN A 446 -20.30 26.78 -22.73
C ASN A 446 -20.80 26.54 -21.29
N ASP A 447 -20.69 27.53 -20.42
CA ASP A 447 -21.10 27.42 -19.01
C ASP A 447 -22.56 26.98 -18.78
N SER A 448 -23.48 27.34 -19.70
CA SER A 448 -24.92 27.11 -19.53
C SER A 448 -25.47 25.94 -20.33
N THR A 449 -24.78 25.54 -21.41
CA THR A 449 -25.27 24.49 -22.33
C THR A 449 -24.25 23.41 -22.63
N GLY A 450 -23.01 23.60 -22.18
CA GLY A 450 -21.91 22.67 -22.31
C GLY A 450 -21.73 21.78 -21.08
N TYR A 451 -20.59 21.11 -20.99
CA TYR A 451 -20.26 20.23 -19.87
C TYR A 451 -20.37 20.89 -18.49
N PRO A 452 -20.07 22.20 -18.28
CA PRO A 452 -20.22 22.80 -16.95
C PRO A 452 -21.66 22.78 -16.41
N SER A 453 -22.66 22.61 -17.28
CA SER A 453 -24.07 22.49 -16.88
C SER A 453 -24.45 21.10 -16.32
N MET A 454 -23.66 20.07 -16.64
CA MET A 454 -23.89 18.67 -16.23
C MET A 454 -22.70 18.07 -15.46
N MET A 455 -21.64 18.84 -15.19
CA MET A 455 -20.43 18.38 -14.53
C MET A 455 -20.08 19.27 -13.34
N ASN A 456 -19.76 18.64 -12.22
CA ASN A 456 -19.11 19.29 -11.09
C ASN A 456 -17.64 19.53 -11.43
N VAL A 457 -17.37 20.59 -12.20
CA VAL A 457 -16.04 20.90 -12.76
C VAL A 457 -14.93 20.87 -11.71
N GLU A 458 -15.20 21.39 -10.50
CA GLU A 458 -14.21 21.43 -9.43
C GLU A 458 -13.80 20.02 -8.94
N SER A 459 -14.74 19.05 -8.97
CA SER A 459 -14.39 17.66 -8.62
C SER A 459 -13.49 17.00 -9.67
N PHE A 460 -13.72 17.30 -10.95
CA PHE A 460 -12.89 16.79 -12.04
C PHE A 460 -11.50 17.44 -12.01
N VAL A 461 -11.41 18.73 -11.68
CA VAL A 461 -10.13 19.41 -11.46
C VAL A 461 -9.36 18.75 -10.31
N ASP A 462 -9.97 18.59 -9.14
CA ASP A 462 -9.32 17.95 -7.98
C ASP A 462 -8.87 16.51 -8.31
N PHE A 463 -9.74 15.74 -8.98
CA PHE A 463 -9.46 14.36 -9.39
C PHE A 463 -8.26 14.28 -10.36
N ILE A 464 -8.25 15.13 -11.41
CA ILE A 464 -7.17 15.17 -12.39
C ILE A 464 -5.86 15.58 -11.71
N LEU A 465 -5.86 16.60 -10.85
CA LEU A 465 -4.65 17.05 -10.17
C LEU A 465 -4.03 15.96 -9.29
N LEU A 466 -4.84 15.14 -8.60
CA LEU A 466 -4.36 14.00 -7.82
C LEU A 466 -3.79 12.88 -8.70
N GLN A 467 -4.51 12.50 -9.76
CA GLN A 467 -4.06 11.48 -10.70
C GLN A 467 -2.76 11.87 -11.39
N GLU A 468 -2.62 13.13 -11.80
CA GLU A 468 -1.44 13.66 -12.47
C GLU A 468 -0.27 13.92 -11.50
N LEU A 469 -0.53 14.26 -10.23
CA LEU A 469 0.51 14.34 -9.20
C LEU A 469 1.17 12.98 -8.99
N ALA A 470 0.37 11.93 -8.87
CA ALA A 470 0.87 10.56 -8.74
C ALA A 470 1.33 9.96 -10.08
N LYS A 471 0.96 10.58 -11.21
CA LYS A 471 1.08 10.05 -12.57
C LYS A 471 0.65 8.57 -12.63
N ASN A 472 -0.53 8.30 -12.07
CA ASN A 472 -1.07 6.96 -11.90
C ASN A 472 -1.35 6.30 -13.26
N VAL A 473 -0.67 5.20 -13.56
CA VAL A 473 -0.72 4.52 -14.87
C VAL A 473 -2.12 4.08 -15.30
N ASP A 474 -2.97 3.76 -14.32
CA ASP A 474 -4.34 3.27 -14.54
C ASP A 474 -5.38 4.40 -14.60
N ALA A 475 -4.97 5.65 -14.32
CA ALA A 475 -5.87 6.78 -14.25
C ALA A 475 -6.72 6.91 -15.52
N TYR A 476 -7.99 7.30 -15.32
CA TYR A 476 -8.99 7.56 -16.37
C TYR A 476 -9.48 6.32 -17.15
N ARG A 477 -8.88 5.14 -16.92
CA ARG A 477 -9.12 3.90 -17.69
C ARG A 477 -9.64 2.78 -16.79
N LEU A 478 -8.94 2.54 -15.69
CA LEU A 478 -9.25 1.52 -14.69
C LEU A 478 -9.37 2.18 -13.31
N SER A 479 -10.00 1.48 -12.37
CA SER A 479 -10.16 1.93 -10.98
C SER A 479 -10.66 3.39 -10.82
N THR A 480 -11.38 3.91 -11.82
CA THR A 480 -11.80 5.31 -11.89
C THR A 480 -13.30 5.39 -11.65
N TYR A 481 -13.71 6.23 -10.70
CA TYR A 481 -15.10 6.35 -10.25
C TYR A 481 -15.68 7.70 -10.64
N ILE A 482 -16.95 7.69 -11.04
CA ILE A 482 -17.81 8.87 -11.16
C ILE A 482 -19.16 8.57 -10.51
N TYR A 483 -19.85 9.59 -10.03
CA TYR A 483 -21.18 9.42 -9.45
C TYR A 483 -22.14 10.55 -9.81
N LYS A 484 -23.43 10.23 -9.67
CA LYS A 484 -24.55 11.14 -9.93
C LYS A 484 -25.59 11.02 -8.82
N ASP A 485 -25.96 12.14 -8.23
CA ASP A 485 -27.06 12.22 -7.27
C ASP A 485 -28.38 12.64 -7.95
N LYS A 486 -29.47 12.63 -7.18
CA LYS A 486 -30.82 13.00 -7.65
C LYS A 486 -30.79 14.45 -8.13
N GLU A 487 -31.55 14.76 -9.17
CA GLU A 487 -31.61 16.10 -9.76
C GLU A 487 -32.02 17.18 -8.74
N SER A 488 -32.84 16.82 -7.75
CA SER A 488 -33.21 17.69 -6.64
C SER A 488 -32.08 18.03 -5.67
N VAL A 489 -30.98 17.27 -5.68
CA VAL A 489 -29.79 17.47 -4.83
C VAL A 489 -28.65 18.09 -5.65
N ASP A 490 -28.15 17.37 -6.65
CA ASP A 490 -27.16 17.85 -7.61
C ASP A 490 -27.32 17.07 -8.92
N ASN A 491 -27.68 17.76 -9.99
CA ASN A 491 -27.92 17.14 -11.30
C ASN A 491 -26.63 16.83 -12.08
N ARG A 492 -25.45 17.09 -11.52
CA ARG A 492 -24.16 16.99 -12.20
C ARG A 492 -23.42 15.69 -11.90
N LEU A 493 -22.63 15.23 -12.87
CA LEU A 493 -21.60 14.21 -12.65
C LEU A 493 -20.50 14.76 -11.76
N THR A 494 -20.05 13.93 -10.82
CA THR A 494 -18.94 14.24 -9.93
C THR A 494 -17.87 13.16 -10.04
N ALA A 495 -16.61 13.56 -10.15
CA ALA A 495 -15.48 12.63 -10.23
C ALA A 495 -15.03 12.17 -8.84
N GLY A 496 -14.58 10.92 -8.77
CA GLY A 496 -14.10 10.26 -7.57
C GLY A 496 -15.11 9.27 -6.97
N PRO A 497 -14.79 8.67 -5.82
CA PRO A 497 -13.54 8.84 -5.07
C PRO A 497 -12.31 8.31 -5.83
N VAL A 498 -11.12 8.82 -5.50
CA VAL A 498 -9.86 8.31 -6.05
C VAL A 498 -9.54 6.91 -5.49
N TRP A 499 -8.93 6.04 -6.29
CA TRP A 499 -8.58 4.67 -5.91
C TRP A 499 -7.33 4.17 -6.67
N ASP A 500 -6.57 3.25 -6.07
CA ASP A 500 -5.52 2.43 -6.72
C ASP A 500 -4.27 3.19 -7.23
N PHE A 501 -3.42 3.63 -6.31
CA PHE A 501 -2.22 4.44 -6.54
C PHE A 501 -0.89 3.73 -6.23
N ASN A 502 -0.90 2.43 -5.93
CA ASN A 502 0.32 1.68 -5.59
C ASN A 502 1.37 1.68 -6.72
N HIS A 503 0.95 1.84 -7.98
CA HIS A 503 1.84 1.98 -9.14
C HIS A 503 2.24 3.44 -9.43
N GLY A 504 1.65 4.41 -8.74
CA GLY A 504 1.98 5.83 -8.91
C GLY A 504 3.34 6.20 -8.31
N PHE A 505 3.66 7.50 -8.39
CA PHE A 505 4.89 8.10 -7.89
C PHE A 505 6.15 7.44 -8.43
N GLY A 506 6.16 7.19 -9.74
CA GLY A 506 7.30 6.62 -10.46
C GLY A 506 7.57 5.15 -10.17
N ASN A 507 6.60 4.41 -9.62
CA ASN A 507 6.74 3.01 -9.21
C ASN A 507 6.35 1.99 -10.30
N CYS A 508 6.21 2.42 -11.54
CA CYS A 508 5.71 1.61 -12.64
C CYS A 508 6.63 1.72 -13.86
N ASP A 509 6.99 0.57 -14.44
CA ASP A 509 7.97 0.40 -15.51
C ASP A 509 7.37 0.41 -16.92
N TYR A 510 6.07 0.72 -17.02
CA TYR A 510 5.36 0.90 -18.28
C TYR A 510 4.58 2.23 -18.30
N GLY A 511 4.15 2.61 -19.51
CA GLY A 511 3.39 3.83 -19.76
C GLY A 511 4.13 5.14 -19.52
N GLU A 512 5.46 5.10 -19.42
CA GLU A 512 6.33 6.27 -19.15
C GLU A 512 5.96 6.98 -17.83
N THR A 513 5.36 6.24 -16.88
CA THR A 513 4.91 6.78 -15.59
C THR A 513 6.03 6.90 -14.55
N TRP A 514 7.20 6.32 -14.84
CA TRP A 514 8.46 6.61 -14.12
C TRP A 514 9.03 7.99 -14.46
N GLU A 515 8.71 8.56 -15.63
CA GLU A 515 9.15 9.90 -16.01
C GLU A 515 8.38 10.97 -15.23
N VAL A 516 9.04 12.07 -14.89
CA VAL A 516 8.43 13.15 -14.09
C VAL A 516 7.71 14.19 -14.94
N ASP A 517 7.93 14.19 -16.25
CA ASP A 517 7.37 15.15 -17.19
C ASP A 517 6.14 14.60 -17.94
N ASN A 518 5.47 15.49 -18.67
CA ASN A 518 4.25 15.28 -19.45
C ASN A 518 2.99 14.98 -18.62
N TRP A 519 1.83 15.37 -19.16
CA TRP A 519 0.52 15.05 -18.61
C TRP A 519 0.07 13.69 -19.13
N LEU A 520 -0.40 12.80 -18.25
CA LEU A 520 -0.92 11.50 -18.66
C LEU A 520 -2.21 11.64 -19.50
N LEU A 521 -2.99 12.71 -19.28
CA LEU A 521 -4.14 13.06 -20.12
C LEU A 521 -3.81 13.39 -21.58
N GLU A 522 -2.57 13.75 -21.91
CA GLU A 522 -2.19 14.17 -23.27
C GLU A 522 -1.82 13.00 -24.19
N TYR A 523 -1.66 11.80 -23.64
CA TYR A 523 -1.35 10.62 -24.43
C TYR A 523 -1.92 9.34 -23.79
N ASN A 524 -2.38 8.41 -24.63
CA ASN A 524 -2.60 7.05 -24.17
C ASN A 524 -1.28 6.27 -24.26
N PRO A 525 -0.70 5.80 -23.13
CA PRO A 525 0.54 5.04 -23.17
C PRO A 525 0.41 3.79 -24.06
N GLU A 526 1.53 3.34 -24.64
CA GLU A 526 1.55 2.12 -25.44
C GLU A 526 1.08 0.93 -24.58
N GLY A 527 0.01 0.26 -25.01
CA GLY A 527 -0.61 -0.83 -24.25
C GLY A 527 -1.63 -0.40 -23.19
N GLY A 528 -1.91 0.90 -23.05
CA GLY A 528 -2.95 1.42 -22.15
C GLY A 528 -4.36 1.03 -22.58
N ASP A 529 -5.20 0.74 -21.58
CA ASP A 529 -6.63 0.51 -21.77
C ASP A 529 -7.33 1.76 -22.34
N GLN A 530 -8.60 1.57 -22.73
CA GLN A 530 -9.40 2.64 -23.26
C GLN A 530 -9.66 3.72 -22.20
N MET A 531 -9.56 4.99 -22.62
CA MET A 531 -9.92 6.16 -21.83
C MET A 531 -11.14 6.81 -22.46
N ALA A 532 -12.09 7.27 -21.65
CA ALA A 532 -13.27 7.98 -22.16
C ALA A 532 -12.82 9.25 -22.92
N PHE A 533 -13.30 9.44 -24.15
CA PHE A 533 -12.82 10.49 -25.06
C PHE A 533 -12.93 11.90 -24.46
N TRP A 534 -13.91 12.12 -23.59
CA TRP A 534 -14.21 13.42 -23.02
C TRP A 534 -13.18 13.87 -21.97
N TRP A 535 -12.36 12.97 -21.40
CA TRP A 535 -11.23 13.37 -20.55
C TRP A 535 -10.24 14.24 -21.30
N GLU A 536 -9.91 13.86 -22.55
CA GLU A 536 -9.01 14.65 -23.41
C GLU A 536 -9.66 15.98 -23.77
N LEU A 537 -10.96 15.99 -24.08
CA LEU A 537 -11.69 17.22 -24.42
C LEU A 537 -11.75 18.21 -23.24
N LEU A 538 -11.89 17.73 -22.00
CA LEU A 538 -11.78 18.60 -20.82
C LEU A 538 -10.40 19.26 -20.76
N TRP A 539 -9.34 18.48 -20.99
CA TRP A 539 -7.97 19.02 -20.95
C TRP A 539 -7.65 19.92 -22.13
N GLU A 540 -8.35 19.82 -23.27
CA GLU A 540 -8.24 20.77 -24.38
C GLU A 540 -8.91 22.13 -24.11
N ASP A 541 -9.84 22.22 -23.16
CA ASP A 541 -10.52 23.47 -22.80
C ASP A 541 -9.63 24.39 -21.94
N LEU A 542 -9.33 25.58 -22.46
CA LEU A 542 -8.58 26.61 -21.74
C LEU A 542 -9.19 27.03 -20.42
N ALA A 543 -10.52 27.11 -20.35
CA ALA A 543 -11.19 27.52 -19.13
C ALA A 543 -10.99 26.44 -18.04
N PHE A 544 -11.05 25.17 -18.43
CA PHE A 544 -10.73 24.04 -17.57
C PHE A 544 -9.27 24.05 -17.13
N GLN A 545 -8.32 24.16 -18.07
CA GLN A 545 -6.88 24.26 -17.76
C GLN A 545 -6.57 25.42 -16.81
N HIS A 546 -7.21 26.58 -17.02
CA HIS A 546 -7.05 27.73 -16.13
C HIS A 546 -7.62 27.46 -14.73
N LYS A 547 -8.78 26.80 -14.61
CA LYS A 547 -9.32 26.37 -13.32
C LYS A 547 -8.37 25.39 -12.62
N ALA A 548 -7.84 24.41 -13.34
CA ALA A 548 -6.85 23.48 -12.82
C ALA A 548 -5.58 24.19 -12.36
N ALA A 549 -5.08 25.16 -13.13
CA ALA A 549 -3.90 25.94 -12.78
C ALA A 549 -4.10 26.81 -11.52
N VAL A 550 -5.26 27.48 -11.40
CA VAL A 550 -5.63 28.24 -10.19
C VAL A 550 -5.70 27.31 -8.99
N ARG A 551 -6.44 26.19 -9.12
CA ARG A 551 -6.60 25.22 -8.03
C ARG A 551 -5.27 24.60 -7.61
N TYR A 552 -4.43 24.23 -8.57
CA TYR A 552 -3.08 23.73 -8.31
C TYR A 552 -2.23 24.76 -7.56
N THR A 553 -2.27 26.04 -7.97
CA THR A 553 -1.52 27.12 -7.30
C THR A 553 -1.95 27.30 -5.84
N GLU A 554 -3.25 27.14 -5.54
CA GLU A 554 -3.77 27.14 -4.16
C GLU A 554 -3.26 25.93 -3.37
N LEU A 555 -3.32 24.74 -3.96
CA LEU A 555 -2.88 23.49 -3.33
C LEU A 555 -1.36 23.49 -3.09
N ARG A 556 -0.56 24.04 -4.02
CA ARG A 556 0.91 24.13 -3.87
C ARG A 556 1.36 24.99 -2.69
N GLN A 557 0.51 25.90 -2.20
CA GLN A 557 0.77 26.67 -0.98
C GLN A 557 0.45 25.91 0.31
N THR A 558 -0.27 24.78 0.20
CA THR A 558 -0.79 24.02 1.34
C THR A 558 -0.58 22.50 1.12
N ILE A 559 -1.62 21.80 0.67
CA ILE A 559 -1.72 20.33 0.58
C ILE A 559 -0.66 19.73 -0.37
N PHE A 560 -0.35 20.40 -1.48
CA PHE A 560 0.68 19.96 -2.44
C PHE A 560 2.05 20.62 -2.21
N SER A 561 2.26 21.27 -1.06
CA SER A 561 3.61 21.72 -0.72
C SER A 561 4.52 20.51 -0.44
N GLU A 562 5.80 20.61 -0.82
CA GLU A 562 6.78 19.55 -0.55
C GLU A 562 6.91 19.29 0.95
N GLU A 563 6.91 20.34 1.77
CA GLU A 563 6.95 20.25 3.24
C GLU A 563 5.80 19.41 3.78
N HIS A 564 4.57 19.66 3.31
CA HIS A 564 3.40 18.92 3.78
C HIS A 564 3.42 17.46 3.33
N ILE A 565 3.65 17.21 2.04
CA ILE A 565 3.73 15.83 1.51
C ILE A 565 4.84 15.04 2.19
N TYR A 566 6.02 15.64 2.39
CA TYR A 566 7.13 14.99 3.08
C TYR A 566 6.80 14.73 4.54
N SER A 567 6.10 15.64 5.22
CA SER A 567 5.67 15.42 6.59
C SER A 567 4.73 14.21 6.73
N ILE A 568 3.86 13.97 5.74
CA ILE A 568 2.99 12.78 5.71
C ILE A 568 3.84 11.53 5.49
N ILE A 569 4.72 11.53 4.48
CA ILE A 569 5.59 10.37 4.16
C ILE A 569 6.46 10.02 5.37
N ASP A 570 7.14 11.00 5.95
CA ASP A 570 8.04 10.82 7.09
C ASP A 570 7.25 10.36 8.33
N SER A 571 6.08 10.96 8.59
CA SER A 571 5.23 10.53 9.69
C SER A 571 4.72 9.10 9.54
N ILE A 572 4.43 8.63 8.32
CA ILE A 572 4.02 7.25 8.09
C ILE A 572 5.22 6.32 8.21
N ALA A 573 6.38 6.66 7.62
CA ALA A 573 7.59 5.85 7.73
C ALA A 573 8.02 5.67 9.21
N ASP A 574 8.03 6.76 9.99
CA ASP A 574 8.28 6.74 11.43
C ASP A 574 7.23 5.91 12.18
N TYR A 575 5.96 6.04 11.79
CA TYR A 575 4.86 5.26 12.37
C TYR A 575 4.93 3.77 12.04
N LEU A 576 5.45 3.38 10.87
CA LEU A 576 5.67 1.97 10.51
C LEU A 576 6.85 1.38 11.29
N GLY A 577 7.92 2.14 11.47
CA GLY A 577 9.03 1.79 12.36
C GLY A 577 9.53 0.34 12.20
N PRO A 578 9.77 -0.40 13.29
CA PRO A 578 10.27 -1.79 13.24
C PRO A 578 9.37 -2.79 12.49
N ALA A 579 8.09 -2.47 12.27
CA ALA A 579 7.19 -3.35 11.51
C ALA A 579 7.66 -3.54 10.05
N VAL A 580 8.42 -2.57 9.52
CA VAL A 580 9.01 -2.65 8.18
C VAL A 580 9.98 -3.83 8.08
N ASP A 581 10.87 -3.96 9.06
CA ASP A 581 11.86 -5.03 9.12
C ASP A 581 11.18 -6.39 9.25
N ARG A 582 10.17 -6.49 10.14
CA ARG A 582 9.34 -7.70 10.29
C ARG A 582 8.66 -8.09 8.98
N ASN A 583 8.06 -7.11 8.29
CA ASN A 583 7.41 -7.35 7.02
C ASN A 583 8.38 -7.88 5.96
N PHE A 584 9.58 -7.29 5.83
CA PHE A 584 10.55 -7.71 4.82
C PHE A 584 11.33 -8.97 5.20
N ALA A 585 11.46 -9.29 6.48
CA ALA A 585 11.92 -10.59 6.93
C ALA A 585 10.93 -11.70 6.51
N ARG A 586 9.62 -11.42 6.64
CA ARG A 586 8.57 -12.33 6.17
C ARG A 586 8.47 -12.38 4.64
N TRP A 587 8.61 -11.24 3.98
CA TRP A 587 8.49 -11.08 2.54
C TRP A 587 9.74 -10.39 1.99
N PRO A 588 10.79 -11.14 1.59
CA PRO A 588 12.08 -10.56 1.19
C PRO A 588 12.02 -9.93 -0.21
N LEU A 589 11.32 -8.80 -0.32
CA LEU A 589 11.05 -8.08 -1.59
C LEU A 589 12.08 -7.00 -1.91
N LEU A 590 12.79 -6.46 -0.92
CA LEU A 590 13.89 -5.51 -1.13
C LEU A 590 15.03 -6.18 -1.93
N GLY A 591 15.73 -5.40 -2.76
CA GLY A 591 16.77 -5.87 -3.68
C GLY A 591 16.27 -6.74 -4.85
N ASN A 592 14.96 -7.01 -4.92
CA ASN A 592 14.36 -7.86 -5.94
C ASN A 592 13.40 -7.09 -6.85
N TYR A 593 13.44 -7.38 -8.15
CA TYR A 593 12.44 -6.86 -9.09
C TYR A 593 11.09 -7.53 -8.83
N ILE A 594 10.08 -6.71 -8.55
CA ILE A 594 8.68 -7.12 -8.46
C ILE A 594 7.92 -6.33 -9.52
N TRP A 595 7.29 -7.00 -10.48
CA TRP A 595 6.55 -6.30 -11.53
C TRP A 595 5.40 -5.47 -10.92
N PRO A 596 5.21 -4.19 -11.28
CA PRO A 596 5.90 -3.45 -12.36
C PRO A 596 6.94 -2.42 -11.87
N ASN A 597 7.69 -2.65 -10.79
CA ASN A 597 8.61 -1.64 -10.25
C ASN A 597 9.71 -1.25 -11.26
N TYR A 598 9.80 0.05 -11.59
CA TYR A 598 10.83 0.56 -12.51
C TYR A 598 12.24 0.56 -11.92
N TYR A 599 12.38 1.00 -10.67
CA TYR A 599 13.62 0.89 -9.91
C TYR A 599 13.53 -0.23 -8.88
N VAL A 600 14.69 -0.81 -8.58
CA VAL A 600 14.85 -1.82 -7.53
C VAL A 600 15.87 -1.28 -6.55
N PHE A 601 15.41 -1.03 -5.33
CA PHE A 601 16.26 -0.56 -4.23
C PHE A 601 16.56 -1.70 -3.26
N ASP A 602 17.74 -1.66 -2.64
CA ASP A 602 18.21 -2.69 -1.72
C ASP A 602 17.70 -2.45 -0.30
N THR A 603 17.32 -1.22 0.02
CA THR A 603 16.88 -0.80 1.36
C THR A 603 15.52 -0.09 1.34
N TYR A 604 14.84 -0.05 2.48
CA TYR A 604 13.56 0.66 2.61
C TYR A 604 13.75 2.18 2.57
N GLU A 605 14.84 2.68 3.14
CA GLU A 605 15.20 4.10 3.14
C GLU A 605 15.34 4.64 1.72
N GLU A 606 15.93 3.86 0.81
CA GLU A 606 16.04 4.21 -0.61
C GLU A 606 14.67 4.26 -1.30
N GLU A 607 13.72 3.39 -0.95
CA GLU A 607 12.34 3.44 -1.44
C GLU A 607 11.63 4.74 -1.01
N ILE A 608 11.84 5.16 0.25
CA ILE A 608 11.30 6.41 0.80
C ILE A 608 11.94 7.64 0.14
N ASP A 609 13.26 7.66 0.02
CA ASP A 609 14.00 8.73 -0.66
C ASP A 609 13.58 8.84 -2.12
N TYR A 610 13.33 7.72 -2.80
CA TYR A 610 12.83 7.72 -4.16
C TYR A 610 11.42 8.30 -4.25
N LEU A 611 10.48 7.87 -3.39
CA LEU A 611 9.13 8.44 -3.34
C LEU A 611 9.16 9.96 -3.15
N LYS A 612 9.95 10.46 -2.19
CA LYS A 612 10.10 11.90 -1.91
C LYS A 612 10.74 12.65 -3.08
N SER A 613 11.88 12.17 -3.59
CA SER A 613 12.63 12.84 -4.65
C SER A 613 11.92 12.83 -5.99
N TRP A 614 11.22 11.74 -6.34
CA TRP A 614 10.39 11.68 -7.53
C TRP A 614 9.22 12.67 -7.43
N THR A 615 8.56 12.72 -6.27
CA THR A 615 7.42 13.63 -6.04
C THR A 615 7.83 15.09 -6.14
N ALA A 616 8.97 15.48 -5.56
CA ALA A 616 9.48 16.86 -5.71
C ALA A 616 9.85 17.20 -7.15
N GLN A 617 10.45 16.28 -7.90
CA GLN A 617 10.75 16.50 -9.32
C GLN A 617 9.46 16.64 -10.16
N ARG A 618 8.44 15.82 -9.89
CA ARG A 618 7.12 15.92 -10.52
C ARG A 618 6.46 17.26 -10.23
N LEU A 619 6.45 17.68 -8.96
CA LEU A 619 5.92 18.98 -8.55
C LEU A 619 6.67 20.13 -9.21
N ALA A 620 8.01 20.08 -9.28
CA ALA A 620 8.81 21.10 -9.94
C ALA A 620 8.53 21.18 -11.45
N TRP A 621 8.29 20.04 -12.11
CA TRP A 621 7.86 20.01 -13.50
C TRP A 621 6.46 20.60 -13.67
N MET A 622 5.49 20.18 -12.86
CA MET A 622 4.11 20.69 -12.89
C MET A 622 4.08 22.20 -12.62
N ASP A 623 4.90 22.72 -11.69
CA ASP A 623 5.08 24.16 -11.48
C ASP A 623 5.52 24.86 -12.77
N SER A 624 6.55 24.33 -13.43
CA SER A 624 7.08 24.94 -14.65
C SER A 624 6.01 24.97 -15.76
N ASP A 625 5.28 23.88 -15.93
CA ASP A 625 4.28 23.76 -17.00
C ASP A 625 3.03 24.61 -16.71
N ILE A 626 2.52 24.57 -15.47
CA ILE A 626 1.38 25.37 -15.05
C ILE A 626 1.71 26.87 -15.00
N LEU A 627 2.93 27.27 -14.64
CA LEU A 627 3.33 28.68 -14.70
C LEU A 627 3.41 29.21 -16.13
N LEU A 628 3.75 28.35 -17.11
CA LEU A 628 3.67 28.71 -18.53
C LEU A 628 2.21 28.88 -18.99
N SER A 629 1.26 28.18 -18.37
CA SER A 629 -0.17 28.32 -18.68
C SER A 629 -0.82 29.53 -17.98
N LEU A 630 -0.24 30.05 -16.89
CA LEU A 630 -0.75 31.19 -16.12
C LEU A 630 -0.23 32.57 -16.54
N ASP A 631 0.77 32.70 -17.41
CA ASP A 631 1.27 34.03 -17.86
C ASP A 631 0.18 34.77 -18.67
N PRO A 632 -0.51 35.77 -18.08
CA PRO A 632 -1.67 36.42 -18.66
C PRO A 632 -1.24 37.64 -19.48
N SER A 633 -0.05 37.61 -20.08
CA SER A 633 0.16 38.43 -21.26
C SER A 633 -1.01 38.14 -22.19
N PRO A 634 -1.65 39.15 -22.81
CA PRO A 634 -2.55 38.87 -23.91
C PRO A 634 -1.66 38.30 -25.02
N ILE A 635 -1.40 37.00 -24.97
CA ILE A 635 -1.30 36.21 -26.17
C ILE A 635 -2.65 36.47 -26.79
N ALA A 636 -2.69 37.43 -27.72
CA ALA A 636 -3.77 37.55 -28.67
C ALA A 636 -4.17 36.11 -29.03
N ALA A 637 -5.36 35.66 -28.58
CA ALA A 637 -5.79 34.26 -28.55
C ALA A 637 -5.03 33.43 -29.58
N GLY A 638 -3.93 32.80 -29.17
CA GLY A 638 -2.94 32.28 -30.12
C GLY A 638 -3.60 31.38 -31.15
N PHE A 639 -3.03 31.26 -32.35
CA PHE A 639 -3.55 30.24 -33.27
C PHE A 639 -3.53 28.87 -32.58
N ARG A 640 -4.63 28.13 -32.68
CA ARG A 640 -4.74 26.76 -32.17
C ARG A 640 -5.22 25.82 -33.26
N LEU A 641 -4.60 24.66 -33.38
CA LEU A 641 -5.13 23.51 -34.09
C LEU A 641 -5.56 22.48 -33.05
N ASN A 642 -6.84 22.12 -33.02
CA ASN A 642 -7.33 21.07 -32.13
C ASN A 642 -7.02 19.69 -32.75
N GLY A 643 -7.04 18.63 -31.94
CA GLY A 643 -6.95 17.27 -32.46
C GLY A 643 -7.98 17.02 -33.56
N PRO A 644 -7.64 16.35 -34.67
CA PRO A 644 -8.67 15.87 -35.59
C PRO A 644 -9.56 14.87 -34.85
N PHE A 645 -10.88 15.04 -34.90
CA PHE A 645 -11.81 14.12 -34.24
C PHE A 645 -12.95 13.69 -35.19
N PRO A 646 -13.29 12.39 -35.25
CA PRO A 646 -12.60 11.27 -34.59
C PRO A 646 -11.18 11.06 -35.14
N ASN A 647 -10.29 10.42 -34.36
CA ASN A 647 -8.97 9.96 -34.80
C ASN A 647 -8.51 8.78 -33.91
N PRO A 648 -8.50 7.54 -34.41
CA PRO A 648 -8.63 7.13 -35.81
C PRO A 648 -10.04 7.37 -36.38
N PHE A 649 -10.18 7.49 -37.70
CA PHE A 649 -11.48 7.83 -38.32
C PHE A 649 -11.84 6.96 -39.52
N ASN A 650 -13.15 6.80 -39.75
CA ASN A 650 -13.74 6.21 -40.95
C ASN A 650 -15.18 6.73 -41.17
N PRO A 651 -15.55 7.38 -42.30
CA PRO A 651 -14.70 7.83 -43.40
C PRO A 651 -14.22 9.27 -43.24
N SER A 652 -14.66 10.01 -42.23
CA SER A 652 -14.33 11.44 -42.07
C SER A 652 -13.89 11.84 -40.67
N THR A 653 -13.04 12.86 -40.59
CA THR A 653 -12.61 13.53 -39.36
C THR A 653 -12.79 15.04 -39.48
N VAL A 654 -13.10 15.71 -38.37
CA VAL A 654 -13.23 17.16 -38.25
C VAL A 654 -11.92 17.72 -37.74
N ILE A 655 -11.41 18.75 -38.42
CA ILE A 655 -10.20 19.49 -38.07
C ILE A 655 -10.63 20.88 -37.63
N SER A 656 -10.61 21.12 -36.33
CA SER A 656 -11.01 22.37 -35.71
C SER A 656 -9.80 23.26 -35.40
N TYR A 657 -9.96 24.56 -35.51
CA TYR A 657 -8.91 25.55 -35.29
C TYR A 657 -9.48 26.85 -34.70
N GLU A 658 -8.62 27.63 -34.05
CA GLU A 658 -8.96 28.95 -33.51
C GLU A 658 -8.00 30.01 -34.02
N LEU A 659 -8.55 31.16 -34.44
CA LEU A 659 -7.78 32.28 -34.98
C LEU A 659 -7.83 33.52 -34.05
N PRO A 660 -6.68 34.13 -33.70
CA PRO A 660 -6.64 35.37 -32.92
C PRO A 660 -7.23 36.58 -33.65
N TYR A 661 -7.07 36.58 -34.97
CA TYR A 661 -7.38 37.69 -35.86
C TYR A 661 -7.87 37.12 -37.20
N ASP A 662 -8.36 38.00 -38.05
CA ASP A 662 -8.66 37.67 -39.43
C ASP A 662 -7.36 37.30 -40.17
N LEU A 663 -7.14 36.01 -40.41
CA LEU A 663 -5.88 35.47 -40.92
C LEU A 663 -6.12 34.52 -42.09
N ASN A 664 -5.15 34.44 -43.00
CA ASN A 664 -5.16 33.44 -44.05
C ASN A 664 -4.65 32.11 -43.49
N ILE A 665 -5.48 31.08 -43.55
CA ILE A 665 -5.20 29.74 -43.04
C ILE A 665 -5.13 28.74 -44.19
N GLU A 666 -4.07 27.94 -44.22
CA GLU A 666 -3.83 26.88 -45.18
C GLU A 666 -3.77 25.52 -44.43
N ILE A 667 -4.74 24.63 -44.67
CA ILE A 667 -4.81 23.28 -44.07
C ILE A 667 -4.59 22.25 -45.17
N ASN A 668 -3.56 21.42 -45.02
CA ASN A 668 -3.16 20.41 -45.98
C ASN A 668 -2.97 19.05 -45.31
N ILE A 669 -3.31 17.99 -46.03
CA ILE A 669 -3.04 16.61 -45.64
C ILE A 669 -1.79 16.12 -46.36
N PHE A 670 -0.91 15.44 -45.64
CA PHE A 670 0.31 14.82 -46.13
C PHE A 670 0.34 13.34 -45.75
N ASN A 671 0.95 12.51 -46.59
CA ASN A 671 1.22 11.10 -46.24
C ASN A 671 2.54 10.95 -45.47
N LEU A 672 2.84 9.73 -45.02
CA LEU A 672 4.10 9.38 -44.33
C LEU A 672 5.39 9.76 -45.08
N LEU A 673 5.35 9.94 -46.41
CA LEU A 673 6.48 10.37 -47.22
C LEU A 673 6.57 11.89 -47.39
N GLY A 674 5.74 12.66 -46.68
CA GLY A 674 5.65 14.12 -46.80
C GLY A 674 5.03 14.60 -48.12
N ARG A 675 4.35 13.72 -48.88
CA ARG A 675 3.67 14.13 -50.12
C ARG A 675 2.28 14.65 -49.80
N LYS A 676 1.95 15.84 -50.32
CA LYS A 676 0.62 16.44 -50.17
C LYS A 676 -0.45 15.55 -50.82
N VAL A 677 -1.44 15.16 -50.04
CA VAL A 677 -2.57 14.29 -50.40
C VAL A 677 -3.79 15.11 -50.79
N ARG A 678 -4.05 16.19 -50.05
CA ARG A 678 -5.18 17.10 -50.29
C ARG A 678 -4.98 18.47 -49.64
N SER A 679 -5.48 19.53 -50.28
CA SER A 679 -5.69 20.84 -49.64
C SER A 679 -7.14 20.94 -49.16
N LEU A 680 -7.35 21.18 -47.87
CA LEU A 680 -8.70 21.28 -47.28
C LEU A 680 -9.17 22.73 -47.18
N LEU A 681 -8.23 23.65 -46.96
CA LEU A 681 -8.52 25.06 -46.74
C LEU A 681 -7.33 25.90 -47.21
N ASN A 682 -7.58 27.03 -47.88
CA ASN A 682 -6.59 28.06 -48.17
C ASN A 682 -7.29 29.40 -48.41
N GLU A 683 -7.73 30.04 -47.34
CA GLU A 683 -8.50 31.29 -47.42
C GLU A 683 -8.36 32.14 -46.16
N THR A 684 -8.78 33.41 -46.23
CA THR A 684 -8.84 34.27 -45.06
C THR A 684 -10.10 33.96 -44.26
N ARG A 685 -9.93 33.61 -42.99
CA ARG A 685 -11.01 33.32 -42.04
C ARG A 685 -11.05 34.39 -40.95
N PRO A 686 -12.24 34.76 -40.46
CA PRO A 686 -12.35 35.73 -39.38
C PRO A 686 -11.76 35.16 -38.08
N ALA A 687 -11.41 36.06 -37.15
CA ALA A 687 -11.07 35.67 -35.79
C ALA A 687 -12.16 34.78 -35.16
N GLY A 688 -11.76 33.83 -34.30
CA GLY A 688 -12.64 32.89 -33.63
C GLY A 688 -12.47 31.43 -34.08
N LYS A 689 -13.41 30.57 -33.66
CA LYS A 689 -13.41 29.14 -33.94
C LYS A 689 -13.80 28.85 -35.39
N GLY A 690 -13.13 27.89 -36.01
CA GLY A 690 -13.44 27.38 -37.35
C GLY A 690 -13.17 25.88 -37.44
N ALA A 691 -13.73 25.23 -38.45
CA ALA A 691 -13.51 23.81 -38.69
C ALA A 691 -13.52 23.48 -40.19
N THR A 692 -12.84 22.40 -40.57
CA THR A 692 -12.94 21.78 -41.89
C THR A 692 -12.99 20.27 -41.76
N ILE A 693 -13.47 19.57 -42.79
CA ILE A 693 -13.63 18.10 -42.75
C ILE A 693 -12.69 17.47 -43.77
N TRP A 694 -12.01 16.39 -43.38
CA TRP A 694 -11.39 15.47 -44.32
C TRP A 694 -12.21 14.19 -44.41
N ASP A 695 -12.71 13.87 -45.60
CA ASP A 695 -13.53 12.66 -45.89
C ASP A 695 -12.69 11.47 -46.39
N GLY A 696 -11.40 11.44 -46.05
CA GLY A 696 -10.49 10.37 -46.44
C GLY A 696 -10.16 10.33 -47.94
N LYS A 697 -10.54 11.34 -48.75
CA LYS A 697 -10.21 11.39 -50.19
C LYS A 697 -8.99 12.25 -50.50
N THR A 698 -8.29 11.88 -51.57
CA THR A 698 -7.21 12.65 -52.22
C THR A 698 -7.75 13.85 -53.00
N GLU A 699 -6.87 14.75 -53.42
CA GLU A 699 -7.19 15.88 -54.31
C GLU A 699 -7.92 15.46 -55.61
N SER A 700 -7.65 14.25 -56.10
CA SER A 700 -8.29 13.70 -57.32
C SER A 700 -9.68 13.08 -57.08
N GLY A 701 -10.19 13.12 -55.85
CA GLY A 701 -11.48 12.55 -55.46
C GLY A 701 -11.47 11.04 -55.16
N HIS A 702 -10.34 10.35 -55.35
CA HIS A 702 -10.20 8.95 -54.97
C HIS A 702 -9.99 8.79 -53.46
N LEU A 703 -10.47 7.68 -52.88
CA LEU A 703 -10.19 7.31 -51.50
C LEU A 703 -8.68 7.15 -51.27
N ALA A 704 -8.18 7.73 -50.19
CA ALA A 704 -6.83 7.52 -49.72
C ALA A 704 -6.69 6.11 -49.12
N SER A 705 -5.48 5.56 -49.12
CA SER A 705 -5.22 4.26 -48.47
C SER A 705 -5.36 4.38 -46.95
N GLY A 706 -5.87 3.34 -46.28
CA GLY A 706 -5.80 3.30 -44.81
C GLY A 706 -4.35 3.41 -44.33
N GLY A 707 -4.13 4.11 -43.22
CA GLY A 707 -2.80 4.39 -42.68
C GLY A 707 -2.65 5.79 -42.10
N VAL A 708 -1.42 6.12 -41.72
CA VAL A 708 -1.08 7.38 -41.04
C VAL A 708 -0.89 8.52 -42.05
N TYR A 709 -1.46 9.68 -41.70
CA TYR A 709 -1.34 10.94 -42.40
C TYR A 709 -0.99 12.06 -41.41
N PHE A 710 -0.60 13.20 -41.95
CA PHE A 710 -0.28 14.40 -41.20
C PHE A 710 -1.10 15.57 -41.71
N ILE A 711 -1.84 16.22 -40.82
CA ILE A 711 -2.52 17.49 -41.06
C ILE A 711 -1.51 18.58 -40.77
N SER A 712 -1.14 19.37 -41.77
CA SER A 712 -0.32 20.56 -41.57
C SER A 712 -1.18 21.80 -41.74
N VAL A 713 -1.10 22.69 -40.76
CA VAL A 713 -1.77 23.99 -40.80
C VAL A 713 -0.73 25.09 -40.80
N GLN A 714 -0.90 26.05 -41.69
CA GLN A 714 -0.08 27.24 -41.80
C GLN A 714 -0.96 28.47 -41.74
N VAL A 715 -0.54 29.46 -40.96
CA VAL A 715 -1.24 30.75 -40.85
C VAL A 715 -0.35 31.89 -41.31
N ARG A 716 -0.92 32.78 -42.11
CA ARG A 716 -0.24 33.95 -42.69
C ARG A 716 -0.99 35.22 -42.30
N GLY A 717 -0.28 36.18 -41.74
CA GLY A 717 -0.81 37.46 -41.27
C GLY A 717 -0.59 38.62 -42.24
N PRO A 718 -1.35 39.72 -42.06
CA PRO A 718 -1.32 40.87 -42.95
C PRO A 718 -0.13 41.79 -42.64
N SER A 719 1.07 41.40 -43.07
CA SER A 719 2.18 42.35 -43.23
C SER A 719 3.07 41.91 -44.40
N ASN A 720 2.89 42.57 -45.55
CA ASN A 720 3.80 42.64 -46.70
C ASN A 720 4.78 41.46 -46.88
N GLY A 721 4.28 40.36 -47.44
CA GLY A 721 5.10 39.34 -48.09
C GLY A 721 5.72 38.29 -47.16
N SER A 722 5.16 37.08 -47.25
CA SER A 722 5.86 35.80 -47.04
C SER A 722 6.56 35.56 -45.70
N ASN A 723 5.91 35.85 -44.57
CA ASN A 723 6.27 35.20 -43.31
C ASN A 723 5.09 34.34 -42.82
N ILE A 724 5.34 33.04 -42.65
CA ILE A 724 4.46 32.11 -41.95
C ILE A 724 4.50 32.54 -40.47
N PHE A 725 3.35 32.88 -39.89
CA PHE A 725 3.25 33.31 -38.48
C PHE A 725 3.22 32.11 -37.55
N TYR A 726 2.60 31.02 -38.00
CA TYR A 726 2.46 29.81 -37.23
C TYR A 726 2.35 28.60 -38.16
N GLN A 727 3.00 27.51 -37.78
CA GLN A 727 2.88 26.22 -38.45
C GLN A 727 2.82 25.11 -37.41
N GLU A 728 1.80 24.26 -37.52
CA GLU A 728 1.64 23.09 -36.67
C GLU A 728 1.26 21.89 -37.53
N THR A 729 1.58 20.70 -37.02
CA THR A 729 1.26 19.44 -37.68
C THR A 729 0.70 18.45 -36.67
N LYS A 730 -0.47 17.85 -36.96
CA LYS A 730 -1.04 16.77 -36.16
C LYS A 730 -1.10 15.46 -36.95
N LYS A 731 -0.84 14.35 -36.28
CA LYS A 731 -0.98 12.99 -36.82
C LYS A 731 -2.46 12.62 -36.89
N VAL A 732 -2.86 11.93 -37.95
CA VAL A 732 -4.22 11.37 -38.10
C VAL A 732 -4.16 9.97 -38.71
N LEU A 733 -4.99 9.05 -38.22
CA LEU A 733 -5.07 7.66 -38.67
C LEU A 733 -6.39 7.40 -39.40
N LEU A 734 -6.31 7.11 -40.70
CA LEU A 734 -7.47 6.70 -41.51
C LEU A 734 -7.62 5.18 -41.44
N LEU A 735 -8.76 4.70 -40.93
CA LEU A 735 -9.16 3.30 -40.94
C LEU A 735 -9.96 3.00 -42.21
N LYS A 736 -9.92 1.74 -42.65
CA LYS A 736 -10.68 1.26 -43.82
C LYS A 736 -11.89 0.47 -43.39
#